data_AF-A0A449AZ12-F1
#
_entry.id   AF-A0A449AZ12-F1
#
_cell.length_a   1.000
_cell.length_b   1.000
_cell.length_c   1.000
_cell.angle_alpha   90.00
_cell.angle_beta   90.00
_cell.angle_gamma   90.00
#
_symmetry.space_group_name_H-M   'P 1'
#
loop_
_entity.id
_entity.type
_entity.pdbx_description
1 polymer ?
#
loop_
_entity_poly.entity_id
_entity_poly.type
_entity_poly.pdbx_seq_one_letter_code
_entity_poly.pdbx_strand_id
1 'polypeptide(L)'
;MKTKLSTKSLYVLAGVVGASVLVATTAAGIVYNVKDRQNDKNTKNIYEFVYYKYDSNKNKKIVAEPYSYETKSLASETKLSELAKSHVPNNFEFESYQIDSNQDGIYLISVLVRQLQKNLNIVIVNNDDNSLLKSHVLVIPFEQDQLQIDQLQIPSGYHLKNKAINQIHLEPNQEELQVDVVPDTKEIRLRYFVHHDQNNELLPGKELVLSVPYETETLDLYSNPQYLPNNYLLANDQAQVINLQKVNDVVLVEKAVRKSATLSFYLDNSKIEEKIVSIPNEQETIDLTAFIPEGYKLAQGQENIVDYSSELRINLSKITKLVTFEFMLENNTKVGSYQANFLPETTTVNLDLRQIPHDFVLVENIQEFAINDVIRVTVRPKYKYFTLVFEVNKQKVEEKMNLKIDFLANKIDLTQYLPIGMKLANNQETMVEYQPGVVVQVVYIKKDSQVIYYDIDSQKVVSTISKKVEYNVNQIDVQSELPNGYFLAPGQKEVVDFANQIRVNITKNNPGSSENVNEEPITNHESNSEVVESENLHAFSLIKDNYSLFDMRNLNDRFHNLENKITDIDHLNNTELSSLNQELNSFLITLEEQIKSNWTNKQEEIKQLINNFASQNYYMDDFSALLETLNSSFETQNSKTNLVRFYVLNNLKFQDLKQQIIEFKNQVDSFDLSSGDVRQGGRYNIFVNLNYPRPTGAEYIIGTNSKVQVQLTFQDKNNSQAIFNLKHLKKYLSENKLKLQAKFGVRTSKFYEIALDQIDFASNSIFLNYSSTTNEEWILKFNLQNINHSTISYNTYDKKDQSFNIFVRSGNNPDQTPNRSEVTPNSLADYWLFPSTYKIQFREKLETEGANEATLRKLNSYIQENGKTSWNTKISNGQAFSYQDALWIAFLNFFKQANFANNDFTLEENQTLFTKPFDTNGSFSFQFSAIANQAKAIGSLNYFGGSFFEVAFLSSHLASYKLQSQDRLKIIFSLNNQGDSWKQGYKANALPVLINNSNGNLTPLRFLGFNGKYPFLANIYGNFTLQVFVNDSKIYELSSNQANNTHVFPIFVLNKNQTDGQGVIDVYTSGTRSAIG
;
A
#
# COMPACT_ATOMS: atom_id res chain seq x y z
N MET A 1 -27.51 -19.73 46.20
CA MET A 1 -27.64 -20.67 47.34
C MET A 1 -27.90 -19.91 48.64
N LYS A 2 -29.05 -20.12 49.29
CA LYS A 2 -29.25 -20.24 50.75
C LYS A 2 -30.75 -20.40 51.03
N THR A 3 -31.10 -21.25 51.99
CA THR A 3 -32.47 -21.71 52.25
C THR A 3 -33.10 -21.07 53.49
N LYS A 4 -34.44 -20.96 53.50
CA LYS A 4 -35.24 -21.08 54.72
C LYS A 4 -36.62 -21.67 54.39
N LEU A 5 -37.33 -22.14 55.42
CA LEU A 5 -38.39 -23.15 55.30
C LEU A 5 -39.79 -22.66 55.68
N SER A 6 -40.78 -23.22 54.97
CA SER A 6 -42.06 -23.76 55.48
C SER A 6 -42.95 -22.91 56.40
N THR A 7 -44.20 -22.74 55.97
CA THR A 7 -45.34 -23.17 56.79
C THR A 7 -46.46 -23.74 55.91
N LYS A 8 -47.24 -24.70 56.41
CA LYS A 8 -48.32 -25.37 55.66
C LYS A 8 -49.61 -24.56 55.68
N SER A 9 -50.46 -24.77 54.67
CA SER A 9 -51.91 -24.58 54.76
C SER A 9 -52.63 -25.88 54.36
N LEU A 10 -53.86 -26.06 54.84
CA LEU A 10 -54.57 -27.34 54.77
C LEU A 10 -55.45 -27.43 53.51
N TYR A 11 -55.57 -28.64 52.94
CA TYR A 11 -56.56 -28.94 51.91
C TYR A 11 -57.95 -29.15 52.55
N VAL A 12 -58.98 -28.58 51.94
CA VAL A 12 -60.36 -29.08 52.01
C VAL A 12 -60.92 -29.09 50.58
N LEU A 13 -61.49 -30.22 50.17
CA LEU A 13 -62.03 -30.41 48.82
C LEU A 13 -63.56 -30.21 48.83
N ALA A 14 -64.07 -29.34 47.97
CA ALA A 14 -65.48 -29.27 47.61
C ALA A 14 -65.61 -28.62 46.20
N GLY A 15 -66.46 -29.11 45.30
CA GLY A 15 -67.23 -30.36 45.35
C GLY A 15 -68.01 -30.57 44.04
N VAL A 16 -68.25 -31.83 43.66
CA VAL A 16 -69.08 -32.17 42.50
C VAL A 16 -70.41 -32.72 43.02
N VAL A 17 -71.52 -32.03 42.71
CA VAL A 17 -72.87 -32.55 42.90
C VAL A 17 -73.69 -32.27 41.64
N GLY A 18 -73.92 -33.30 40.84
CA GLY A 18 -74.97 -33.33 39.84
C GLY A 18 -76.04 -34.32 40.27
N ALA A 19 -77.18 -33.82 40.75
CA ALA A 19 -78.37 -34.62 41.04
C ALA A 19 -79.62 -33.75 40.89
N SER A 20 -80.53 -34.15 40.01
CA SER A 20 -81.85 -33.53 39.86
C SER A 20 -82.87 -34.24 40.74
N VAL A 21 -83.85 -33.50 41.28
CA VAL A 21 -85.27 -33.94 41.35
C VAL A 21 -86.19 -32.78 41.77
N LEU A 22 -87.41 -32.88 41.25
CA LEU A 22 -88.57 -32.01 41.39
C LEU A 22 -89.15 -31.94 42.82
N VAL A 23 -89.53 -30.75 43.30
CA VAL A 23 -90.67 -30.53 44.22
C VAL A 23 -91.36 -29.21 43.84
N ALA A 24 -92.69 -29.15 43.96
CA ALA A 24 -93.47 -27.92 43.77
C ALA A 24 -94.42 -27.69 44.96
N THR A 25 -94.62 -26.43 45.36
CA THR A 25 -95.67 -26.05 46.33
C THR A 25 -96.11 -24.59 46.15
N THR A 26 -97.39 -24.34 46.39
CA THR A 26 -98.05 -23.02 46.42
C THR A 26 -98.54 -22.70 47.82
N ALA A 27 -98.51 -21.44 48.26
CA ALA A 27 -99.40 -20.92 49.31
C ALA A 27 -99.37 -19.37 49.43
N ALA A 28 -100.40 -18.82 50.07
CA ALA A 28 -100.49 -17.43 50.54
C ALA A 28 -99.36 -17.09 51.55
N GLY A 29 -99.01 -15.83 51.82
CA GLY A 29 -99.72 -14.57 51.56
C GLY A 29 -100.30 -13.99 52.85
N ILE A 30 -99.64 -12.99 53.43
CA ILE A 30 -100.05 -12.31 54.68
C ILE A 30 -99.90 -10.80 54.50
N VAL A 31 -100.97 -10.05 54.81
CA VAL A 31 -100.92 -8.60 54.98
C VAL A 31 -100.49 -8.30 56.42
N TYR A 32 -99.42 -7.54 56.62
CA TYR A 32 -99.14 -6.91 57.92
C TYR A 32 -99.31 -5.40 57.84
N ASN A 33 -100.36 -4.94 58.51
CA ASN A 33 -100.69 -3.53 58.69
C ASN A 33 -100.01 -3.05 59.98
N VAL A 34 -99.01 -2.17 59.88
CA VAL A 34 -98.26 -1.66 61.04
C VAL A 34 -98.72 -0.25 61.37
N LYS A 35 -99.62 -0.13 62.35
CA LYS A 35 -99.82 1.10 63.11
C LYS A 35 -98.73 1.27 64.18
N ASP A 36 -98.35 2.51 64.39
CA ASP A 36 -97.84 3.07 65.65
C ASP A 36 -96.81 2.25 66.46
N ARG A 37 -95.52 2.49 66.17
CA ARG A 37 -94.51 2.60 67.24
C ARG A 37 -93.95 4.01 67.28
N GLN A 38 -94.41 4.80 68.25
CA GLN A 38 -93.66 5.97 68.70
C GLN A 38 -92.55 5.54 69.67
N ASN A 39 -91.43 6.28 69.64
CA ASN A 39 -90.43 6.39 70.70
C ASN A 39 -89.91 5.07 71.32
N ASP A 40 -88.89 4.48 70.69
CA ASP A 40 -87.65 4.22 71.43
C ASP A 40 -86.54 5.07 70.81
N LYS A 41 -85.61 5.60 71.62
CA LYS A 41 -84.69 6.69 71.24
C LYS A 41 -83.23 6.29 71.08
N ASN A 42 -82.91 4.98 71.11
CA ASN A 42 -81.54 4.48 71.07
C ASN A 42 -81.22 3.43 69.98
N THR A 43 -82.18 2.99 69.16
CA THR A 43 -81.88 2.13 68.01
C THR A 43 -81.15 2.92 66.92
N LYS A 44 -79.89 2.55 66.65
CA LYS A 44 -79.16 3.00 65.45
C LYS A 44 -79.77 2.32 64.22
N ASN A 45 -79.77 3.02 63.10
CA ASN A 45 -79.91 2.43 61.78
C ASN A 45 -78.50 2.21 61.22
N ILE A 46 -78.24 1.05 60.62
CA ILE A 46 -76.97 0.71 59.96
C ILE A 46 -77.26 0.46 58.49
N TYR A 47 -76.52 1.09 57.60
CA TYR A 47 -76.67 0.96 56.15
C TYR A 47 -75.41 0.31 55.57
N GLU A 48 -75.52 -0.91 55.06
CA GLU A 48 -74.38 -1.66 54.53
C GLU A 48 -74.41 -1.67 52.99
N PHE A 49 -73.49 -0.92 52.39
CA PHE A 49 -73.38 -0.72 50.95
C PHE A 49 -72.47 -1.81 50.35
N VAL A 50 -73.06 -2.76 49.62
CA VAL A 50 -72.35 -3.84 48.91
C VAL A 50 -72.23 -3.48 47.44
N TYR A 51 -71.01 -3.18 47.00
CA TYR A 51 -70.70 -2.84 45.62
C TYR A 51 -70.52 -4.10 44.78
N TYR A 52 -71.30 -4.25 43.72
CA TYR A 52 -71.19 -5.36 42.78
C TYR A 52 -71.31 -4.88 41.33
N LYS A 53 -70.72 -5.67 40.43
CA LYS A 53 -71.05 -5.63 39.00
C LYS A 53 -71.80 -6.90 38.61
N TYR A 54 -72.40 -6.90 37.43
CA TYR A 54 -72.80 -8.15 36.77
C TYR A 54 -71.60 -8.77 36.04
N ASP A 55 -71.52 -10.10 36.06
CA ASP A 55 -70.68 -10.85 35.11
C ASP A 55 -71.42 -11.06 33.76
N SER A 56 -70.76 -11.68 32.78
CA SER A 56 -71.35 -12.00 31.47
C SER A 56 -72.57 -12.93 31.54
N ASN A 57 -72.77 -13.64 32.65
CA ASN A 57 -73.91 -14.51 32.92
C ASN A 57 -75.00 -13.82 33.78
N LYS A 58 -74.85 -12.53 34.09
CA LYS A 58 -75.73 -11.73 34.96
C LYS A 58 -75.75 -12.16 36.43
N ASN A 59 -74.71 -12.83 36.92
CA ASN A 59 -74.50 -13.03 38.36
C ASN A 59 -74.00 -11.74 39.02
N LYS A 60 -74.44 -11.44 40.25
CA LYS A 60 -73.83 -10.36 41.06
C LYS A 60 -72.43 -10.80 41.52
N LYS A 61 -71.37 -10.10 41.11
CA LYS A 61 -70.00 -10.28 41.61
C LYS A 61 -69.58 -9.04 42.41
N ILE A 62 -69.32 -9.22 43.71
CA ILE A 62 -68.83 -8.16 44.61
C ILE A 62 -67.47 -7.64 44.10
N VAL A 63 -67.29 -6.31 44.09
CA VAL A 63 -66.08 -5.65 43.55
C VAL A 63 -65.28 -4.86 44.60
N ALA A 64 -65.81 -4.69 45.81
CA ALA A 64 -65.12 -4.07 46.95
C ALA A 64 -65.66 -4.62 48.27
N GLU A 65 -64.93 -4.38 49.36
CA GLU A 65 -65.42 -4.66 50.72
C GLU A 65 -66.67 -3.81 51.02
N PRO A 66 -67.67 -4.33 51.76
CA PRO A 66 -68.85 -3.55 52.12
C PRO A 66 -68.51 -2.31 52.95
N TYR A 67 -69.18 -1.19 52.66
CA TYR A 67 -69.09 0.04 53.44
C TYR A 67 -70.29 0.17 54.36
N SER A 68 -70.09 0.24 55.68
CA SER A 68 -71.18 0.34 56.66
C SER A 68 -71.28 1.76 57.25
N TYR A 69 -72.47 2.36 57.20
CA TYR A 69 -72.77 3.71 57.69
C TYR A 69 -73.83 3.67 58.80
N GLU A 70 -73.49 4.18 59.99
CA GLU A 70 -74.42 4.25 61.13
C GLU A 70 -75.05 5.64 61.30
N THR A 71 -76.34 5.70 61.65
CA THR A 71 -77.02 6.95 62.02
C THR A 71 -78.18 6.73 63.01
N LYS A 72 -78.52 7.75 63.82
CA LYS A 72 -79.62 7.72 64.81
C LYS A 72 -80.99 8.09 64.24
N SER A 73 -81.07 8.48 62.97
CA SER A 73 -82.32 8.70 62.23
C SER A 73 -82.26 7.91 60.93
N LEU A 74 -83.40 7.65 60.27
CA LEU A 74 -83.35 7.17 58.90
C LEU A 74 -82.59 8.20 58.03
N ALA A 75 -81.71 7.71 57.17
CA ALA A 75 -81.08 8.52 56.15
C ALA A 75 -82.11 8.85 55.05
N SER A 76 -82.05 10.05 54.48
CA SER A 76 -82.85 10.37 53.30
C SER A 76 -82.33 9.62 52.08
N GLU A 77 -83.22 9.36 51.12
CA GLU A 77 -82.87 8.73 49.84
C GLU A 77 -81.74 9.49 49.11
N THR A 78 -81.77 10.83 49.15
CA THR A 78 -80.68 11.69 48.68
C THR A 78 -79.35 11.36 49.38
N LYS A 79 -79.35 11.18 50.71
CA LYS A 79 -78.13 10.91 51.47
C LYS A 79 -77.60 9.49 51.23
N LEU A 80 -78.48 8.52 51.02
CA LEU A 80 -78.09 7.17 50.60
C LEU A 80 -77.49 7.19 49.18
N SER A 81 -78.05 7.97 48.25
CA SER A 81 -77.45 8.17 46.92
C SER A 81 -76.07 8.83 46.97
N GLU A 82 -75.88 9.84 47.82
CA GLU A 82 -74.56 10.45 48.05
C GLU A 82 -73.55 9.42 48.56
N LEU A 83 -73.90 8.64 49.60
CA LEU A 83 -73.01 7.67 50.22
C LEU A 83 -72.67 6.49 49.29
N ALA A 84 -73.64 6.04 48.48
CA ALA A 84 -73.43 5.03 47.44
C ALA A 84 -72.54 5.52 46.29
N LYS A 85 -72.49 6.84 46.04
CA LYS A 85 -71.61 7.44 45.03
C LYS A 85 -70.21 7.74 45.57
N SER A 86 -70.11 8.22 46.81
CA SER A 86 -68.83 8.68 47.38
C SER A 86 -67.84 7.56 47.76
N HIS A 87 -68.28 6.30 47.72
CA HIS A 87 -67.43 5.14 48.03
C HIS A 87 -67.38 4.10 46.89
N VAL A 88 -67.75 4.50 45.66
CA VAL A 88 -67.46 3.67 44.47
C VAL A 88 -65.94 3.57 44.29
N PRO A 89 -65.37 2.36 44.06
CA PRO A 89 -63.92 2.22 43.87
C PRO A 89 -63.43 2.89 42.59
N ASN A 90 -62.21 3.44 42.60
CA ASN A 90 -61.65 4.32 41.56
C ASN A 90 -61.72 3.81 40.09
N ASN A 91 -61.87 2.51 39.86
CA ASN A 91 -61.95 1.91 38.52
C ASN A 91 -63.41 1.63 38.08
N PHE A 92 -64.39 2.19 38.78
CA PHE A 92 -65.81 1.95 38.59
C PHE A 92 -66.64 3.25 38.62
N GLU A 93 -67.85 3.17 38.10
CA GLU A 93 -68.84 4.25 38.09
C GLU A 93 -70.16 3.78 38.73
N PHE A 94 -70.83 4.66 39.47
CA PHE A 94 -72.16 4.41 40.01
C PHE A 94 -73.19 4.30 38.88
N GLU A 95 -73.90 3.17 38.77
CA GLU A 95 -75.10 3.08 37.91
C GLU A 95 -76.37 3.31 38.73
N SER A 96 -76.56 2.53 39.80
CA SER A 96 -77.77 2.56 40.63
C SER A 96 -77.53 1.94 42.02
N TYR A 97 -78.47 2.13 42.93
CA TYR A 97 -78.56 1.30 44.14
C TYR A 97 -80.02 0.87 44.38
N GLN A 98 -80.18 -0.22 45.13
CA GLN A 98 -81.46 -0.68 45.65
C GLN A 98 -81.30 -1.10 47.11
N ILE A 99 -82.37 -0.98 47.90
CA ILE A 99 -82.40 -1.48 49.28
C ILE A 99 -82.96 -2.90 49.23
N ASP A 100 -82.11 -3.90 49.44
CA ASP A 100 -82.46 -5.33 49.29
C ASP A 100 -83.32 -5.83 50.46
N SER A 101 -83.03 -5.37 51.68
CA SER A 101 -83.70 -5.81 52.90
C SER A 101 -83.56 -4.80 54.05
N ASN A 102 -84.45 -4.93 55.03
CA ASN A 102 -84.36 -4.30 56.34
C ASN A 102 -84.68 -5.35 57.40
N GLN A 103 -83.74 -5.63 58.31
CA GLN A 103 -83.96 -6.46 59.49
C GLN A 103 -83.36 -5.77 60.71
N ASP A 104 -84.18 -5.57 61.75
CA ASP A 104 -83.81 -4.97 63.04
C ASP A 104 -83.01 -3.65 62.99
N GLY A 105 -83.21 -2.86 61.93
CA GLY A 105 -82.54 -1.57 61.71
C GLY A 105 -81.26 -1.63 60.88
N ILE A 106 -80.87 -2.81 60.39
CA ILE A 106 -79.81 -2.99 59.39
C ILE A 106 -80.46 -3.02 58.00
N TYR A 107 -80.00 -2.14 57.12
CA TYR A 107 -80.47 -1.96 55.75
C TYR A 107 -79.36 -2.40 54.78
N LEU A 108 -79.60 -3.46 54.03
CA LEU A 108 -78.66 -3.90 53.00
C LEU A 108 -78.88 -3.08 51.72
N ILE A 109 -77.85 -2.35 51.29
CA ILE A 109 -77.88 -1.54 50.07
C ILE A 109 -77.02 -2.22 49.01
N SER A 110 -77.68 -2.79 48.02
CA SER A 110 -77.05 -3.27 46.80
C SER A 110 -76.68 -2.08 45.92
N VAL A 111 -75.39 -1.82 45.68
CA VAL A 111 -74.92 -0.79 44.74
C VAL A 111 -74.39 -1.46 43.48
N LEU A 112 -75.06 -1.20 42.34
CA LEU A 112 -74.62 -1.64 41.03
C LEU A 112 -73.63 -0.63 40.46
N VAL A 113 -72.46 -1.12 40.04
CA VAL A 113 -71.41 -0.30 39.46
C VAL A 113 -70.88 -0.84 38.13
N ARG A 114 -70.65 0.07 37.18
CA ARG A 114 -70.03 -0.20 35.88
C ARG A 114 -68.52 -0.14 36.00
N GLN A 115 -67.81 -1.05 35.34
CA GLN A 115 -66.35 -1.02 35.30
C GLN A 115 -65.88 -0.02 34.24
N LEU A 116 -64.96 0.89 34.60
CA LEU A 116 -64.46 1.94 33.70
C LEU A 116 -63.21 1.54 32.92
N GLN A 117 -62.37 0.66 33.47
CA GLN A 117 -61.09 0.25 32.88
C GLN A 117 -60.85 -1.26 33.00
N LYS A 118 -60.15 -1.84 32.03
CA LYS A 118 -59.66 -3.23 32.03
C LYS A 118 -58.14 -3.26 31.80
N ASN A 119 -57.50 -4.29 32.34
CA ASN A 119 -56.09 -4.58 32.08
C ASN A 119 -56.01 -5.57 30.92
N LEU A 120 -55.18 -5.28 29.92
CA LEU A 120 -54.90 -6.16 28.79
C LEU A 120 -53.42 -6.57 28.85
N ASN A 121 -53.15 -7.86 28.99
CA ASN A 121 -51.80 -8.41 28.83
C ASN A 121 -51.47 -8.51 27.34
N ILE A 122 -50.47 -7.77 26.87
CA ILE A 122 -50.03 -7.79 25.46
C ILE A 122 -48.78 -8.64 25.38
N VAL A 123 -48.85 -9.72 24.61
CA VAL A 123 -47.83 -10.76 24.45
C VAL A 123 -47.32 -10.76 23.01
N ILE A 124 -46.09 -10.31 22.79
CA ILE A 124 -45.50 -10.17 21.46
C ILE A 124 -44.62 -11.39 21.19
N VAL A 125 -44.95 -12.14 20.14
CA VAL A 125 -44.23 -13.36 19.74
C VAL A 125 -43.67 -13.23 18.32
N ASN A 126 -42.50 -13.82 18.09
CA ASN A 126 -42.00 -14.03 16.75
C ASN A 126 -42.83 -15.13 16.06
N ASN A 127 -43.46 -14.81 14.94
CA ASN A 127 -44.27 -15.73 14.15
C ASN A 127 -43.49 -16.96 13.64
N ASP A 128 -42.20 -16.83 13.40
CA ASP A 128 -41.41 -17.88 12.72
C ASP A 128 -41.05 -19.05 13.65
N ASP A 129 -40.93 -18.80 14.96
CA ASP A 129 -40.51 -19.79 15.97
C ASP A 129 -41.37 -19.80 17.24
N ASN A 130 -42.39 -18.94 17.33
CA ASN A 130 -43.24 -18.70 18.50
C ASN A 130 -42.48 -18.27 19.78
N SER A 131 -41.27 -17.71 19.65
CA SER A 131 -40.52 -17.19 20.79
C SER A 131 -41.14 -15.91 21.35
N LEU A 132 -41.21 -15.82 22.69
CA LEU A 132 -41.68 -14.63 23.39
C LEU A 132 -40.61 -13.52 23.30
N LEU A 133 -40.90 -12.46 22.55
CA LEU A 133 -40.01 -11.31 22.41
C LEU A 133 -40.20 -10.30 23.55
N LYS A 134 -41.45 -10.06 23.95
CA LYS A 134 -41.82 -9.08 24.98
C LYS A 134 -43.24 -9.33 25.48
N SER A 135 -43.50 -9.07 26.77
CA SER A 135 -44.86 -8.91 27.30
C SER A 135 -44.97 -7.66 28.18
N HIS A 136 -46.16 -7.07 28.22
CA HIS A 136 -46.48 -5.93 29.10
C HIS A 136 -47.99 -5.78 29.30
N VAL A 137 -48.40 -5.17 30.43
CA VAL A 137 -49.81 -4.89 30.72
C VAL A 137 -50.15 -3.45 30.31
N LEU A 138 -51.20 -3.29 29.51
CA LEU A 138 -51.77 -2.01 29.12
C LEU A 138 -53.12 -1.80 29.82
N VAL A 139 -53.36 -0.60 30.36
CA VAL A 139 -54.65 -0.24 30.98
C VAL A 139 -55.46 0.56 29.97
N ILE A 140 -56.67 0.08 29.64
CA ILE A 140 -57.57 0.67 28.65
C ILE A 140 -58.98 0.82 29.22
N PRO A 141 -59.83 1.74 28.70
CA PRO A 141 -61.25 1.78 29.03
C PRO A 141 -61.93 0.42 28.80
N PHE A 142 -62.90 0.10 29.65
CA PHE A 142 -63.59 -1.20 29.61
C PHE A 142 -64.27 -1.45 28.26
N GLU A 143 -64.92 -0.41 27.73
CA GLU A 143 -65.59 -0.39 26.43
C GLU A 143 -64.65 -0.21 25.22
N GLN A 144 -63.31 -0.11 25.41
CA GLN A 144 -62.39 0.00 24.27
C GLN A 144 -62.31 -1.35 23.54
N ASP A 145 -62.77 -1.36 22.28
CA ASP A 145 -62.84 -2.51 21.38
C ASP A 145 -61.78 -2.48 20.27
N GLN A 146 -60.96 -1.42 20.20
CA GLN A 146 -59.91 -1.26 19.19
C GLN A 146 -58.63 -0.71 19.80
N LEU A 147 -57.48 -1.32 19.52
CA LEU A 147 -56.15 -0.82 19.93
C LEU A 147 -55.38 -0.25 18.73
N GLN A 148 -54.67 0.87 18.92
CA GLN A 148 -53.75 1.40 17.90
C GLN A 148 -52.39 0.70 18.00
N ILE A 149 -51.64 0.60 16.89
CA ILE A 149 -50.41 -0.21 16.81
C ILE A 149 -49.22 0.40 17.56
N ASP A 150 -49.14 1.72 17.66
CA ASP A 150 -48.15 2.42 18.48
C ASP A 150 -48.26 2.05 19.97
N GLN A 151 -49.47 1.71 20.43
CA GLN A 151 -49.74 1.24 21.79
C GLN A 151 -49.18 -0.17 22.06
N LEU A 152 -48.82 -0.95 21.03
CA LEU A 152 -48.28 -2.32 21.17
C LEU A 152 -46.80 -2.34 21.56
N GLN A 153 -46.06 -1.24 21.34
CA GLN A 153 -44.63 -1.14 21.66
C GLN A 153 -43.74 -2.28 21.10
N ILE A 154 -43.87 -2.56 19.80
CA ILE A 154 -43.13 -3.61 19.08
C ILE A 154 -41.60 -3.40 19.23
N PRO A 155 -40.80 -4.46 19.46
CA PRO A 155 -39.33 -4.35 19.51
C PRO A 155 -38.71 -3.86 18.19
N SER A 156 -37.62 -3.09 18.29
CA SER A 156 -36.82 -2.69 17.11
C SER A 156 -36.29 -3.92 16.37
N GLY A 157 -36.35 -3.90 15.04
CA GLY A 157 -35.98 -5.04 14.18
C GLY A 157 -37.15 -5.97 13.83
N TYR A 158 -38.37 -5.66 14.26
CA TYR A 158 -39.59 -6.43 14.00
C TYR A 158 -40.76 -5.52 13.58
N HIS A 159 -41.67 -6.09 12.78
CA HIS A 159 -42.94 -5.47 12.40
C HIS A 159 -44.09 -6.48 12.43
N LEU A 160 -45.34 -6.01 12.43
CA LEU A 160 -46.50 -6.90 12.36
C LEU A 160 -46.49 -7.72 11.07
N LYS A 161 -46.75 -9.02 11.20
CA LYS A 161 -46.92 -9.97 10.09
C LYS A 161 -47.94 -9.51 9.02
N ASN A 162 -48.89 -8.65 9.39
CA ASN A 162 -49.81 -8.01 8.46
C ASN A 162 -49.70 -6.47 8.56
N LYS A 163 -48.86 -5.89 7.69
CA LYS A 163 -48.63 -4.44 7.58
C LYS A 163 -49.86 -3.61 7.15
N ALA A 164 -50.93 -4.25 6.67
CA ALA A 164 -52.15 -3.55 6.24
C ALA A 164 -53.13 -3.29 7.40
N ILE A 165 -52.89 -3.86 8.58
CA ILE A 165 -53.63 -3.55 9.80
C ILE A 165 -53.11 -2.22 10.34
N ASN A 166 -54.02 -1.30 10.68
CA ASN A 166 -53.70 -0.09 11.46
C ASN A 166 -54.18 -0.18 12.91
N GLN A 167 -55.14 -1.08 13.20
CA GLN A 167 -55.84 -1.20 14.47
C GLN A 167 -56.21 -2.67 14.74
N ILE A 168 -56.05 -3.13 15.99
CA ILE A 168 -56.41 -4.50 16.41
C ILE A 168 -57.75 -4.46 17.13
N HIS A 169 -58.73 -5.26 16.69
CA HIS A 169 -60.01 -5.41 17.40
C HIS A 169 -59.83 -6.28 18.66
N LEU A 170 -60.55 -5.93 19.74
CA LEU A 170 -60.49 -6.60 21.03
C LEU A 170 -61.84 -7.22 21.37
N GLU A 171 -61.83 -8.50 21.76
CA GLU A 171 -63.04 -9.21 22.16
C GLU A 171 -63.61 -8.64 23.48
N PRO A 172 -64.95 -8.67 23.68
CA PRO A 172 -65.56 -8.22 24.93
C PRO A 172 -65.03 -9.01 26.15
N ASN A 173 -64.39 -8.31 27.08
CA ASN A 173 -63.66 -8.87 28.23
C ASN A 173 -62.35 -9.61 27.90
N GLN A 174 -61.70 -9.33 26.77
CA GLN A 174 -60.35 -9.84 26.50
C GLN A 174 -59.34 -9.34 27.53
N GLU A 175 -58.75 -10.26 28.30
CA GLU A 175 -57.70 -9.98 29.30
C GLU A 175 -56.28 -10.20 28.76
N GLU A 176 -56.12 -10.90 27.62
CA GLU A 176 -54.83 -11.15 26.96
C GLU A 176 -54.93 -11.04 25.43
N LEU A 177 -53.95 -10.38 24.81
CA LEU A 177 -53.78 -10.22 23.37
C LEU A 177 -52.39 -10.72 22.94
N GLN A 178 -52.35 -11.79 22.16
CA GLN A 178 -51.15 -12.19 21.43
C GLN A 178 -50.98 -11.32 20.17
N VAL A 179 -49.74 -10.95 19.86
CA VAL A 179 -49.37 -10.15 18.69
C VAL A 179 -48.24 -10.82 17.94
N ASP A 180 -48.54 -11.32 16.73
CA ASP A 180 -47.58 -12.01 15.88
C ASP A 180 -46.77 -10.99 15.05
N VAL A 181 -45.45 -10.95 15.29
CA VAL A 181 -44.50 -10.12 14.54
C VAL A 181 -43.50 -10.96 13.78
N VAL A 182 -42.92 -10.39 12.72
CA VAL A 182 -41.84 -10.98 11.91
C VAL A 182 -40.64 -10.02 11.90
N PRO A 183 -39.41 -10.50 11.75
CA PRO A 183 -38.23 -9.64 11.69
C PRO A 183 -38.24 -8.77 10.43
N ASP A 184 -37.57 -7.61 10.46
CA ASP A 184 -37.50 -6.69 9.32
C ASP A 184 -36.81 -7.30 8.08
N THR A 185 -35.85 -8.18 8.31
CA THR A 185 -35.10 -8.92 7.29
C THR A 185 -34.99 -10.41 7.61
N LYS A 186 -34.92 -11.24 6.57
CA LYS A 186 -34.61 -12.68 6.66
C LYS A 186 -33.27 -12.98 6.00
N GLU A 187 -32.53 -13.94 6.57
CA GLU A 187 -31.32 -14.47 5.94
C GLU A 187 -31.65 -15.56 4.91
N ILE A 188 -30.97 -15.48 3.78
CA ILE A 188 -31.08 -16.36 2.62
C ILE A 188 -29.68 -16.81 2.23
N ARG A 189 -29.50 -18.08 1.86
CA ARG A 189 -28.24 -18.57 1.28
C ARG A 189 -28.40 -18.90 -0.20
N LEU A 190 -27.41 -18.53 -1.00
CA LEU A 190 -27.20 -19.03 -2.35
C LEU A 190 -25.99 -19.98 -2.36
N ARG A 191 -26.15 -21.17 -2.94
CA ARG A 191 -25.08 -22.15 -3.16
C ARG A 191 -24.84 -22.28 -4.67
N TYR A 192 -23.60 -22.11 -5.10
CA TYR A 192 -23.27 -22.15 -6.52
C TYR A 192 -22.79 -23.53 -6.95
N PHE A 193 -23.17 -23.94 -8.16
CA PHE A 193 -22.74 -25.16 -8.81
C PHE A 193 -22.14 -24.81 -10.18
N VAL A 194 -21.10 -25.50 -10.61
CA VAL A 194 -20.53 -25.36 -11.96
C VAL A 194 -20.92 -26.57 -12.79
N HIS A 195 -21.37 -26.32 -14.02
CA HIS A 195 -21.67 -27.37 -14.98
C HIS A 195 -20.40 -27.77 -15.75
N HIS A 196 -19.79 -28.89 -15.37
CA HIS A 196 -18.70 -29.53 -16.12
C HIS A 196 -19.17 -30.90 -16.63
N ASP A 197 -19.11 -31.10 -17.95
CA ASP A 197 -19.24 -32.39 -18.64
C ASP A 197 -20.27 -33.36 -18.03
N GLN A 198 -21.52 -32.89 -17.99
CA GLN A 198 -22.74 -33.60 -17.54
C GLN A 198 -22.91 -33.81 -16.02
N ASN A 199 -22.00 -33.31 -15.17
CA ASN A 199 -22.20 -33.26 -13.72
C ASN A 199 -22.19 -31.82 -13.18
N ASN A 200 -23.09 -31.53 -12.24
CA ASN A 200 -23.11 -30.25 -11.51
C ASN A 200 -22.27 -30.40 -10.24
N GLU A 201 -21.04 -29.89 -10.23
CA GLU A 201 -20.19 -29.89 -9.04
C GLU A 201 -20.44 -28.65 -8.18
N LEU A 202 -20.45 -28.80 -6.85
CA LEU A 202 -20.60 -27.68 -5.93
C LEU A 202 -19.34 -26.81 -5.93
N LEU A 203 -19.48 -25.52 -6.20
CA LEU A 203 -18.38 -24.58 -6.32
C LEU A 203 -17.71 -24.37 -4.93
N PRO A 204 -16.45 -24.82 -4.71
CA PRO A 204 -15.89 -24.90 -3.36
C PRO A 204 -15.82 -23.54 -2.65
N GLY A 205 -16.32 -23.49 -1.42
CA GLY A 205 -16.15 -22.35 -0.51
C GLY A 205 -16.99 -21.10 -0.83
N LYS A 206 -17.95 -21.14 -1.76
CA LYS A 206 -18.84 -20.01 -2.07
C LYS A 206 -20.31 -20.33 -1.73
N GLU A 207 -20.68 -20.12 -0.46
CA GLU A 207 -22.07 -19.75 -0.12
C GLU A 207 -22.16 -18.23 -0.01
N LEU A 208 -23.14 -17.60 -0.67
CA LEU A 208 -23.45 -16.18 -0.45
C LEU A 208 -24.62 -16.08 0.52
N VAL A 209 -24.38 -15.46 1.68
CA VAL A 209 -25.44 -15.13 2.66
C VAL A 209 -25.96 -13.73 2.36
N LEU A 210 -27.25 -13.63 2.09
CA LEU A 210 -27.96 -12.38 1.81
C LEU A 210 -28.93 -12.09 2.95
N SER A 211 -28.92 -10.85 3.46
CA SER A 211 -30.02 -10.33 4.28
C SER A 211 -30.95 -9.55 3.36
N VAL A 212 -32.21 -10.00 3.24
CA VAL A 212 -33.23 -9.38 2.39
C VAL A 212 -34.45 -9.00 3.23
N PRO A 213 -35.26 -8.00 2.83
CA PRO A 213 -36.54 -7.73 3.50
C PRO A 213 -37.38 -9.01 3.65
N TYR A 214 -38.07 -9.16 4.79
CA TYR A 214 -38.81 -10.41 5.07
C TYR A 214 -39.82 -10.80 3.98
N GLU A 215 -40.48 -9.81 3.38
CA GLU A 215 -41.48 -9.97 2.32
C GLU A 215 -40.88 -10.32 0.93
N THR A 216 -39.55 -10.44 0.80
CA THR A 216 -38.93 -10.73 -0.50
C THR A 216 -39.13 -12.20 -0.87
N GLU A 217 -40.06 -12.48 -1.78
CA GLU A 217 -40.37 -13.83 -2.26
C GLU A 217 -39.47 -14.29 -3.43
N THR A 218 -38.85 -13.37 -4.17
CA THR A 218 -38.07 -13.68 -5.38
C THR A 218 -36.78 -12.87 -5.46
N LEU A 219 -35.78 -13.40 -6.17
CA LEU A 219 -34.51 -12.72 -6.46
C LEU A 219 -34.15 -12.87 -7.94
N ASP A 220 -33.93 -11.74 -8.62
CA ASP A 220 -33.40 -11.70 -9.99
C ASP A 220 -31.86 -11.73 -9.93
N LEU A 221 -31.26 -12.82 -10.39
CA LEU A 221 -29.82 -13.07 -10.44
C LEU A 221 -29.17 -12.51 -11.71
N TYR A 222 -29.95 -12.21 -12.76
CA TYR A 222 -29.45 -11.71 -14.04
C TYR A 222 -29.28 -10.20 -14.02
N SER A 223 -30.28 -9.47 -13.51
CA SER A 223 -30.21 -8.01 -13.32
C SER A 223 -29.31 -7.59 -12.16
N ASN A 224 -28.87 -8.54 -11.32
CA ASN A 224 -28.02 -8.31 -10.15
C ASN A 224 -26.78 -9.23 -10.17
N PRO A 225 -25.82 -9.00 -11.09
CA PRO A 225 -24.63 -9.84 -11.23
C PRO A 225 -23.74 -9.84 -9.98
N GLN A 226 -23.91 -8.91 -9.03
CA GLN A 226 -23.27 -8.97 -7.71
C GLN A 226 -23.69 -10.18 -6.86
N TYR A 227 -24.73 -10.94 -7.27
CA TYR A 227 -25.11 -12.22 -6.68
C TYR A 227 -24.51 -13.43 -7.40
N LEU A 228 -23.55 -13.22 -8.31
CA LEU A 228 -22.83 -14.26 -9.06
C LEU A 228 -21.31 -14.18 -8.80
N PRO A 229 -20.58 -15.31 -8.71
CA PRO A 229 -19.13 -15.30 -8.61
C PRO A 229 -18.43 -14.78 -9.88
N ASN A 230 -17.41 -13.95 -9.70
CA ASN A 230 -16.53 -13.50 -10.80
C ASN A 230 -16.01 -14.68 -11.65
N ASN A 231 -15.90 -14.46 -12.96
CA ASN A 231 -15.54 -15.41 -14.02
C ASN A 231 -16.61 -16.44 -14.43
N TYR A 232 -17.76 -16.46 -13.76
CA TYR A 232 -18.89 -17.34 -14.09
C TYR A 232 -20.06 -16.55 -14.71
N LEU A 233 -20.90 -17.26 -15.46
CA LEU A 233 -22.21 -16.82 -15.93
C LEU A 233 -23.29 -17.80 -15.42
N LEU A 234 -24.55 -17.39 -15.38
CA LEU A 234 -25.67 -18.33 -15.19
C LEU A 234 -25.66 -19.38 -16.31
N ALA A 235 -25.89 -20.64 -15.98
CA ALA A 235 -26.09 -21.68 -16.97
C ALA A 235 -27.38 -21.41 -17.79
N ASN A 236 -27.42 -21.85 -19.06
CA ASN A 236 -28.53 -21.52 -19.97
C ASN A 236 -29.89 -22.10 -19.56
N ASP A 237 -29.90 -23.11 -18.68
CA ASP A 237 -31.05 -23.77 -18.08
C ASP A 237 -31.41 -23.23 -16.68
N GLN A 238 -30.53 -22.42 -16.06
CA GLN A 238 -30.78 -21.79 -14.77
C GLN A 238 -31.79 -20.64 -14.91
N ALA A 239 -32.86 -20.68 -14.12
CA ALA A 239 -33.83 -19.59 -14.05
C ALA A 239 -33.17 -18.29 -13.55
N GLN A 240 -33.35 -17.21 -14.32
CA GLN A 240 -32.82 -15.87 -14.01
C GLN A 240 -33.44 -15.26 -12.74
N VAL A 241 -34.74 -15.52 -12.52
CA VAL A 241 -35.46 -15.15 -11.29
C VAL A 241 -35.75 -16.43 -10.51
N ILE A 242 -35.29 -16.49 -9.26
CA ILE A 242 -35.52 -17.62 -8.36
C ILE A 242 -36.53 -17.26 -7.26
N ASN A 243 -37.32 -18.24 -6.83
CA ASN A 243 -38.18 -18.12 -5.64
C ASN A 243 -37.34 -18.37 -4.38
N LEU A 244 -37.36 -17.44 -3.43
CA LEU A 244 -36.45 -17.45 -2.28
C LEU A 244 -36.87 -18.41 -1.17
N GLN A 245 -36.17 -19.53 -1.11
CA GLN A 245 -36.11 -20.42 0.05
C GLN A 245 -34.94 -20.03 0.98
N LYS A 246 -34.86 -20.63 2.17
CA LYS A 246 -33.77 -20.37 3.13
C LYS A 246 -32.38 -20.72 2.58
N VAL A 247 -32.32 -21.69 1.67
CA VAL A 247 -31.14 -22.07 0.89
C VAL A 247 -31.61 -22.29 -0.55
N ASN A 248 -30.89 -21.75 -1.53
CA ASN A 248 -31.22 -21.85 -2.96
C ASN A 248 -29.97 -22.27 -3.73
N ASP A 249 -30.16 -23.09 -4.76
CA ASP A 249 -29.09 -23.62 -5.59
C ASP A 249 -29.08 -22.88 -6.94
N VAL A 250 -27.88 -22.50 -7.40
CA VAL A 250 -27.68 -21.68 -8.61
C VAL A 250 -26.61 -22.32 -9.49
N VAL A 251 -26.98 -22.72 -10.72
CA VAL A 251 -26.08 -23.39 -11.67
C VAL A 251 -25.40 -22.37 -12.60
N LEU A 252 -24.09 -22.56 -12.82
CA LEU A 252 -23.18 -21.64 -13.49
C LEU A 252 -22.33 -22.34 -14.57
N VAL A 253 -21.75 -21.53 -15.47
CA VAL A 253 -20.77 -21.94 -16.49
C VAL A 253 -19.57 -20.98 -16.54
N GLU A 254 -18.41 -21.46 -16.98
CA GLU A 254 -17.17 -20.68 -17.07
C GLU A 254 -17.05 -19.84 -18.35
N LYS A 255 -16.36 -18.69 -18.25
CA LYS A 255 -16.23 -17.68 -19.31
C LYS A 255 -14.95 -17.85 -20.15
N ALA A 256 -14.92 -18.82 -21.06
CA ALA A 256 -13.75 -19.12 -21.92
C ALA A 256 -13.68 -18.24 -23.20
N VAL A 257 -12.52 -17.60 -23.50
CA VAL A 257 -12.46 -16.56 -24.57
C VAL A 257 -11.10 -16.38 -25.32
N ARG A 258 -10.21 -17.39 -25.49
CA ARG A 258 -8.90 -17.19 -26.17
C ARG A 258 -8.57 -18.19 -27.28
N LYS A 259 -7.80 -17.74 -28.28
CA LYS A 259 -7.16 -18.50 -29.38
C LYS A 259 -5.64 -18.25 -29.42
N SER A 260 -4.88 -18.92 -30.29
CA SER A 260 -3.41 -18.83 -30.34
C SER A 260 -2.85 -18.67 -31.75
N ALA A 261 -1.68 -18.03 -31.84
CA ALA A 261 -0.89 -17.85 -33.06
C ALA A 261 0.61 -18.06 -32.78
N THR A 262 1.35 -18.53 -33.79
CA THR A 262 2.80 -18.77 -33.71
C THR A 262 3.56 -17.71 -34.52
N LEU A 263 4.37 -16.91 -33.83
CA LEU A 263 5.18 -15.83 -34.40
C LEU A 263 6.61 -16.33 -34.63
N SER A 264 7.02 -16.49 -35.89
CA SER A 264 8.34 -16.98 -36.29
C SER A 264 9.21 -15.83 -36.82
N PHE A 265 10.30 -15.50 -36.11
CA PHE A 265 11.15 -14.33 -36.38
C PHE A 265 12.38 -14.69 -37.22
N TYR A 266 12.73 -13.85 -38.20
CA TYR A 266 13.83 -14.08 -39.14
C TYR A 266 14.74 -12.87 -39.34
N LEU A 267 16.05 -13.09 -39.44
CA LEU A 267 17.03 -12.15 -39.98
C LEU A 267 17.71 -12.82 -41.18
N ASP A 268 17.82 -12.14 -42.32
CA ASP A 268 18.55 -12.61 -43.51
C ASP A 268 18.19 -14.07 -43.90
N ASN A 269 16.89 -14.36 -43.90
CA ASN A 269 16.26 -15.68 -44.09
C ASN A 269 16.57 -16.78 -43.06
N SER A 270 17.38 -16.51 -42.03
CA SER A 270 17.65 -17.41 -40.91
C SER A 270 16.64 -17.19 -39.77
N LYS A 271 16.03 -18.25 -39.24
CA LYS A 271 15.09 -18.16 -38.11
C LYS A 271 15.87 -17.87 -36.82
N ILE A 272 15.42 -16.89 -36.06
CA ILE A 272 16.07 -16.38 -34.84
C ILE A 272 15.33 -16.84 -33.58
N GLU A 273 13.99 -16.75 -33.58
CA GLU A 273 13.15 -17.11 -32.43
C GLU A 273 11.76 -17.53 -32.90
N GLU A 274 11.00 -18.18 -32.02
CA GLU A 274 9.57 -18.46 -32.18
C GLU A 274 8.83 -18.19 -30.87
N LYS A 275 7.66 -17.57 -30.95
CA LYS A 275 6.80 -17.28 -29.79
C LYS A 275 5.36 -17.66 -30.10
N ILE A 276 4.74 -18.49 -29.26
CA ILE A 276 3.29 -18.72 -29.28
C ILE A 276 2.62 -17.62 -28.46
N VAL A 277 1.69 -16.89 -29.06
CA VAL A 277 0.93 -15.81 -28.42
C VAL A 277 -0.54 -16.20 -28.32
N SER A 278 -1.16 -15.97 -27.15
CA SER A 278 -2.59 -16.22 -26.93
C SER A 278 -3.35 -14.91 -26.93
N ILE A 279 -4.27 -14.74 -27.88
CA ILE A 279 -5.10 -13.55 -28.05
C ILE A 279 -6.58 -13.87 -27.77
N PRO A 280 -7.44 -12.89 -27.45
CA PRO A 280 -8.88 -13.08 -27.37
C PRO A 280 -9.44 -13.68 -28.66
N ASN A 281 -10.50 -14.49 -28.56
CA ASN A 281 -11.04 -15.19 -29.74
C ASN A 281 -11.53 -14.22 -30.84
N GLU A 282 -12.01 -13.04 -30.44
CA GLU A 282 -12.49 -11.97 -31.32
C GLU A 282 -11.37 -11.00 -31.81
N GLN A 283 -10.12 -11.18 -31.39
CA GLN A 283 -9.02 -10.35 -31.88
C GLN A 283 -8.55 -10.84 -33.26
N GLU A 284 -8.67 -10.00 -34.30
CA GLU A 284 -8.35 -10.35 -35.69
C GLU A 284 -6.96 -9.91 -36.17
N THR A 285 -6.20 -9.16 -35.35
CA THR A 285 -4.85 -8.65 -35.68
C THR A 285 -3.88 -8.80 -34.52
N ILE A 286 -2.57 -8.87 -34.78
CA ILE A 286 -1.51 -8.97 -33.78
C ILE A 286 -0.52 -7.82 -33.97
N ASP A 287 -0.32 -7.02 -32.92
CA ASP A 287 0.78 -6.05 -32.84
C ASP A 287 2.08 -6.80 -32.47
N LEU A 288 3.06 -6.75 -33.36
CA LEU A 288 4.33 -7.43 -33.24
C LEU A 288 5.31 -6.71 -32.31
N THR A 289 5.11 -5.43 -32.00
CA THR A 289 6.09 -4.59 -31.30
C THR A 289 6.46 -5.09 -29.91
N ALA A 290 5.50 -5.68 -29.19
CA ALA A 290 5.71 -6.28 -27.87
C ALA A 290 6.48 -7.64 -27.92
N PHE A 291 6.69 -8.22 -29.10
CA PHE A 291 7.24 -9.56 -29.27
C PHE A 291 8.62 -9.59 -29.96
N ILE A 292 9.09 -8.45 -30.50
CA ILE A 292 10.39 -8.31 -31.17
C ILE A 292 11.54 -8.72 -30.21
N PRO A 293 12.51 -9.55 -30.62
CA PRO A 293 13.66 -9.91 -29.78
C PRO A 293 14.61 -8.72 -29.53
N GLU A 294 15.28 -8.70 -28.39
CA GLU A 294 16.19 -7.60 -28.00
C GLU A 294 17.34 -7.41 -29.01
N GLY A 295 17.68 -6.16 -29.32
CA GLY A 295 18.69 -5.79 -30.31
C GLY A 295 18.18 -5.76 -31.76
N TYR A 296 16.93 -6.15 -32.01
CA TYR A 296 16.29 -6.14 -33.32
C TYR A 296 15.14 -5.14 -33.42
N LYS A 297 14.90 -4.67 -34.65
CA LYS A 297 13.72 -3.93 -35.10
C LYS A 297 13.08 -4.71 -36.25
N LEU A 298 11.83 -4.40 -36.59
CA LEU A 298 11.20 -4.94 -37.80
C LEU A 298 11.97 -4.47 -39.06
N ALA A 299 12.02 -5.31 -40.08
CA ALA A 299 12.68 -5.01 -41.35
C ALA A 299 11.98 -3.86 -42.10
N GLN A 300 12.69 -3.15 -42.96
CA GLN A 300 12.10 -2.08 -43.76
C GLN A 300 11.02 -2.64 -44.71
N GLY A 301 9.76 -2.24 -44.49
CA GLY A 301 8.59 -2.74 -45.21
C GLY A 301 7.83 -3.87 -44.50
N GLN A 302 8.26 -4.32 -43.32
CA GLN A 302 7.49 -5.17 -42.43
C GLN A 302 6.56 -4.28 -41.57
N GLU A 303 5.26 -4.57 -41.57
CA GLU A 303 4.29 -3.81 -40.78
C GLU A 303 4.31 -4.21 -39.29
N ASN A 304 3.99 -3.25 -38.41
CA ASN A 304 3.96 -3.45 -36.96
C ASN A 304 2.74 -4.28 -36.50
N ILE A 305 1.61 -4.11 -37.17
CA ILE A 305 0.37 -4.84 -36.91
C ILE A 305 0.11 -5.71 -38.13
N VAL A 306 -0.20 -6.98 -37.92
CA VAL A 306 -0.49 -7.96 -38.98
C VAL A 306 -1.80 -8.68 -38.70
N ASP A 307 -2.48 -9.16 -39.73
CA ASP A 307 -3.69 -9.97 -39.59
C ASP A 307 -3.40 -11.29 -38.85
N TYR A 308 -4.38 -11.78 -38.10
CA TYR A 308 -4.29 -13.04 -37.38
C TYR A 308 -4.18 -14.22 -38.35
N SER A 309 -3.10 -14.99 -38.20
CA SER A 309 -2.91 -16.32 -38.77
C SER A 309 -2.40 -17.24 -37.66
N SER A 310 -2.67 -18.54 -37.77
CA SER A 310 -2.10 -19.54 -36.85
C SER A 310 -0.57 -19.58 -36.92
N GLU A 311 0.02 -19.21 -38.06
CA GLU A 311 1.45 -19.05 -38.27
C GLU A 311 1.75 -17.71 -38.97
N LEU A 312 2.72 -16.96 -38.44
CA LEU A 312 3.16 -15.67 -38.97
C LEU A 312 4.69 -15.65 -39.11
N ARG A 313 5.17 -15.09 -40.23
CA ARG A 313 6.60 -14.88 -40.51
C ARG A 313 6.94 -13.40 -40.36
N ILE A 314 7.85 -13.08 -39.45
CA ILE A 314 8.26 -11.71 -39.13
C ILE A 314 9.71 -11.50 -39.55
N ASN A 315 9.97 -10.54 -40.42
CA ASN A 315 11.33 -10.20 -40.86
C ASN A 315 11.91 -9.06 -40.01
N LEU A 316 13.17 -9.19 -39.59
CA LEU A 316 13.87 -8.30 -38.67
C LEU A 316 15.07 -7.60 -39.31
N SER A 317 15.63 -6.63 -38.60
CA SER A 317 16.89 -5.95 -38.89
C SER A 317 17.55 -5.53 -37.58
N LYS A 318 18.87 -5.43 -37.53
CA LYS A 318 19.59 -5.06 -36.29
C LYS A 318 19.40 -3.57 -35.95
N ILE A 319 19.34 -3.25 -34.65
CA ILE A 319 19.31 -1.87 -34.14
C ILE A 319 20.72 -1.28 -34.08
N THR A 320 21.74 -2.08 -33.73
CA THR A 320 23.15 -1.66 -33.67
C THR A 320 24.08 -2.64 -34.39
N LYS A 321 25.28 -2.14 -34.71
CA LYS A 321 26.45 -2.95 -35.05
C LYS A 321 27.42 -2.95 -33.85
N LEU A 322 27.79 -4.13 -33.39
CA LEU A 322 28.85 -4.31 -32.40
C LEU A 322 30.22 -4.21 -33.09
N VAL A 323 31.14 -3.44 -32.51
CA VAL A 323 32.51 -3.25 -33.00
C VAL A 323 33.50 -3.52 -31.87
N THR A 324 34.56 -4.27 -32.15
CA THR A 324 35.63 -4.55 -31.18
C THR A 324 36.86 -3.70 -31.48
N PHE A 325 37.31 -2.93 -30.49
CA PHE A 325 38.60 -2.25 -30.54
C PHE A 325 39.66 -3.15 -29.90
N GLU A 326 40.75 -3.46 -30.60
CA GLU A 326 41.92 -4.16 -30.07
C GLU A 326 43.08 -3.18 -29.86
N PHE A 327 43.61 -3.14 -28.64
CA PHE A 327 44.83 -2.38 -28.34
C PHE A 327 46.03 -3.27 -28.60
N MET A 328 46.89 -2.85 -29.53
CA MET A 328 48.01 -3.62 -30.05
C MET A 328 49.31 -2.91 -29.76
N LEU A 329 50.32 -3.62 -29.26
CA LEU A 329 51.71 -3.15 -29.27
C LEU A 329 52.24 -3.08 -30.71
N GLU A 330 53.29 -2.28 -30.93
CA GLU A 330 54.00 -2.15 -32.21
C GLU A 330 54.50 -3.49 -32.78
N ASN A 331 54.66 -4.52 -31.94
CA ASN A 331 55.01 -5.89 -32.34
C ASN A 331 53.78 -6.80 -32.65
N ASN A 332 52.58 -6.22 -32.81
CA ASN A 332 51.29 -6.91 -32.95
C ASN A 332 50.85 -7.80 -31.76
N THR A 333 51.40 -7.59 -30.56
CA THR A 333 50.87 -8.24 -29.34
C THR A 333 49.64 -7.50 -28.84
N LYS A 334 48.50 -8.19 -28.70
CA LYS A 334 47.27 -7.64 -28.11
C LYS A 334 47.44 -7.45 -26.60
N VAL A 335 47.19 -6.24 -26.10
CA VAL A 335 47.27 -5.87 -24.66
C VAL A 335 45.92 -5.52 -24.04
N GLY A 336 44.86 -5.49 -24.84
CA GLY A 336 43.49 -5.35 -24.37
C GLY A 336 42.48 -5.26 -25.52
N SER A 337 41.20 -5.25 -25.19
CA SER A 337 40.13 -4.86 -26.12
C SER A 337 38.89 -4.39 -25.37
N TYR A 338 38.13 -3.49 -25.98
CA TYR A 338 36.78 -3.15 -25.55
C TYR A 338 35.81 -3.29 -26.73
N GLN A 339 34.51 -3.36 -26.43
CA GLN A 339 33.46 -3.40 -27.44
C GLN A 339 32.53 -2.20 -27.28
N ALA A 340 32.04 -1.69 -28.40
CA ALA A 340 31.06 -0.61 -28.42
C ALA A 340 30.00 -0.86 -29.51
N ASN A 341 28.79 -0.38 -29.25
CA ASN A 341 27.67 -0.44 -30.17
C ASN A 341 27.55 0.87 -30.95
N PHE A 342 27.43 0.76 -32.26
CA PHE A 342 27.24 1.89 -33.18
C PHE A 342 25.93 1.70 -33.96
N LEU A 343 25.38 2.78 -34.50
CA LEU A 343 24.27 2.67 -35.45
C LEU A 343 24.78 2.02 -36.75
N PRO A 344 24.00 1.16 -37.44
CA PRO A 344 24.46 0.43 -38.64
C PRO A 344 25.02 1.32 -39.76
N GLU A 345 24.54 2.57 -39.84
CA GLU A 345 24.97 3.61 -40.79
C GLU A 345 26.25 4.37 -40.39
N THR A 346 26.82 4.12 -39.21
CA THR A 346 28.01 4.85 -38.73
C THR A 346 29.27 4.40 -39.48
N THR A 347 29.96 5.33 -40.17
CA THR A 347 31.14 5.03 -40.99
C THR A 347 32.48 5.27 -40.29
N THR A 348 32.55 6.21 -39.35
CA THR A 348 33.75 6.52 -38.56
C THR A 348 33.45 6.70 -37.08
N VAL A 349 34.46 6.56 -36.23
CA VAL A 349 34.36 6.67 -34.77
C VAL A 349 35.61 7.31 -34.18
N ASN A 350 35.41 8.22 -33.22
CA ASN A 350 36.48 8.72 -32.37
C ASN A 350 36.73 7.77 -31.18
N LEU A 351 37.97 7.36 -30.99
CA LEU A 351 38.40 6.52 -29.88
C LEU A 351 38.28 7.27 -28.54
N ASP A 352 37.51 6.72 -27.61
CA ASP A 352 37.50 7.20 -26.22
C ASP A 352 38.81 6.80 -25.52
N LEU A 353 39.69 7.79 -25.34
CA LEU A 353 41.01 7.61 -24.73
C LEU A 353 40.97 7.02 -23.32
N ARG A 354 39.82 7.06 -22.64
CA ARG A 354 39.62 6.44 -21.30
C ARG A 354 39.53 4.91 -21.37
N GLN A 355 39.29 4.33 -22.55
CA GLN A 355 39.21 2.88 -22.76
C GLN A 355 40.59 2.25 -23.01
N ILE A 356 41.64 3.05 -23.20
CA ILE A 356 43.02 2.56 -23.35
C ILE A 356 43.47 1.92 -22.03
N PRO A 357 44.01 0.68 -22.03
CA PRO A 357 44.45 -0.01 -20.81
C PRO A 357 45.44 0.84 -20.00
N HIS A 358 45.24 0.86 -18.67
CA HIS A 358 45.81 1.89 -17.79
C HIS A 358 47.31 2.16 -17.96
N ASP A 359 48.15 1.12 -18.13
CA ASP A 359 49.60 1.28 -18.24
C ASP A 359 50.10 1.56 -19.67
N PHE A 360 49.22 1.93 -20.62
CA PHE A 360 49.54 2.18 -22.03
C PHE A 360 49.07 3.56 -22.53
N VAL A 361 49.68 4.04 -23.62
CA VAL A 361 49.32 5.27 -24.36
C VAL A 361 49.37 5.02 -25.87
N LEU A 362 48.66 5.84 -26.65
CA LEU A 362 48.77 5.82 -28.11
C LEU A 362 50.21 6.07 -28.58
N VAL A 363 50.57 5.44 -29.70
CA VAL A 363 51.81 5.74 -30.44
C VAL A 363 51.64 6.96 -31.34
N GLU A 364 50.48 7.10 -31.96
CA GLU A 364 50.15 8.17 -32.91
C GLU A 364 48.89 8.95 -32.47
N ASN A 365 48.80 10.24 -32.80
CA ASN A 365 47.66 11.10 -32.46
C ASN A 365 46.43 10.91 -33.40
N ILE A 366 46.25 9.72 -33.97
CA ILE A 366 45.07 9.38 -34.77
C ILE A 366 43.94 8.99 -33.81
N GLN A 367 42.88 9.81 -33.77
CA GLN A 367 41.72 9.61 -32.91
C GLN A 367 40.50 9.07 -33.66
N GLU A 368 40.37 9.33 -34.95
CA GLU A 368 39.26 8.87 -35.80
C GLU A 368 39.64 7.58 -36.56
N PHE A 369 38.76 6.58 -36.51
CA PHE A 369 38.93 5.27 -37.13
C PHE A 369 37.72 4.94 -38.01
N ALA A 370 37.94 4.27 -39.15
CA ALA A 370 36.86 3.73 -39.97
C ALA A 370 36.21 2.50 -39.30
N ILE A 371 34.87 2.42 -39.33
CA ILE A 371 34.11 1.35 -38.67
C ILE A 371 34.18 0.04 -39.48
N ASN A 372 35.05 -0.83 -39.00
CA ASN A 372 35.09 -2.25 -39.33
C ASN A 372 34.62 -3.07 -38.11
N ASP A 373 34.38 -4.37 -38.27
CA ASP A 373 33.98 -5.26 -37.16
C ASP A 373 35.05 -5.32 -36.06
N VAL A 374 36.31 -5.15 -36.47
CA VAL A 374 37.48 -5.01 -35.59
C VAL A 374 38.27 -3.77 -36.00
N ILE A 375 38.55 -2.88 -35.03
CA ILE A 375 39.42 -1.71 -35.16
C ILE A 375 40.69 -1.98 -34.35
N ARG A 376 41.88 -1.78 -34.94
CA ARG A 376 43.16 -1.97 -34.25
C ARG A 376 43.82 -0.63 -33.94
N VAL A 377 44.24 -0.47 -32.69
CA VAL A 377 44.77 0.77 -32.13
C VAL A 377 46.18 0.53 -31.61
N THR A 378 47.18 1.19 -32.19
CA THR A 378 48.59 1.03 -31.80
C THR A 378 48.90 1.80 -30.52
N VAL A 379 49.33 1.07 -29.49
CA VAL A 379 49.70 1.59 -28.17
C VAL A 379 51.10 1.14 -27.76
N ARG A 380 51.69 1.85 -26.80
CA ARG A 380 52.97 1.51 -26.15
C ARG A 380 52.86 1.65 -24.63
N PRO A 381 53.72 1.00 -23.83
CA PRO A 381 53.69 1.16 -22.38
C PRO A 381 54.00 2.60 -21.97
N LYS A 382 53.37 3.08 -20.89
CA LYS A 382 53.71 4.35 -20.22
C LYS A 382 55.08 4.30 -19.53
N TYR A 383 55.48 3.11 -19.09
CA TYR A 383 56.64 2.92 -18.21
C TYR A 383 57.48 1.72 -18.64
N LYS A 384 58.76 1.75 -18.27
CA LYS A 384 59.68 0.60 -18.29
C LYS A 384 60.30 0.41 -16.90
N TYR A 385 60.74 -0.81 -16.61
CA TYR A 385 61.38 -1.16 -15.35
C TYR A 385 62.90 -1.18 -15.50
N PHE A 386 63.60 -0.62 -14.51
CA PHE A 386 65.05 -0.45 -14.50
C PHE A 386 65.62 -0.97 -13.18
N THR A 387 66.53 -1.94 -13.24
CA THR A 387 67.11 -2.58 -12.05
C THR A 387 68.47 -1.99 -11.71
N LEU A 388 68.57 -1.38 -10.52
CA LEU A 388 69.84 -1.06 -9.86
C LEU A 388 70.32 -2.26 -9.04
N VAL A 389 71.64 -2.40 -8.92
CA VAL A 389 72.31 -3.40 -8.07
C VAL A 389 73.37 -2.68 -7.23
N PHE A 390 73.27 -2.71 -5.90
CA PHE A 390 74.20 -1.97 -5.05
C PHE A 390 75.47 -2.76 -4.71
N GLU A 391 76.64 -2.17 -4.96
CA GLU A 391 77.94 -2.70 -4.54
C GLU A 391 78.44 -1.89 -3.35
N VAL A 392 78.47 -2.51 -2.17
CA VAL A 392 78.86 -1.85 -0.91
C VAL A 392 80.32 -2.15 -0.61
N ASN A 393 81.17 -1.13 -0.45
CA ASN A 393 82.58 -1.30 -0.08
C ASN A 393 83.40 -2.27 -1.00
N LYS A 394 83.05 -2.39 -2.29
CA LYS A 394 83.59 -3.38 -3.26
C LYS A 394 83.26 -4.85 -2.94
N GLN A 395 82.20 -5.08 -2.19
CA GLN A 395 81.55 -6.38 -2.09
C GLN A 395 80.16 -6.29 -2.73
N LYS A 396 79.84 -7.26 -3.59
CA LYS A 396 78.55 -7.32 -4.28
C LYS A 396 77.48 -7.76 -3.28
N VAL A 397 76.60 -6.85 -2.90
CA VAL A 397 75.43 -7.16 -2.07
C VAL A 397 74.27 -7.48 -3.01
N GLU A 398 73.39 -8.42 -2.63
CA GLU A 398 72.26 -8.83 -3.49
C GLU A 398 71.06 -7.87 -3.43
N GLU A 399 71.26 -6.66 -2.89
CA GLU A 399 70.24 -5.62 -2.80
C GLU A 399 69.99 -5.02 -4.19
N LYS A 400 68.84 -5.41 -4.78
CA LYS A 400 68.37 -4.96 -6.10
C LYS A 400 67.17 -4.05 -5.94
N MET A 401 67.20 -2.88 -6.57
CA MET A 401 66.08 -1.94 -6.58
C MET A 401 65.49 -1.84 -7.99
N ASN A 402 64.21 -2.20 -8.13
CA ASN A 402 63.48 -2.10 -9.40
C ASN A 402 62.72 -0.78 -9.46
N LEU A 403 63.20 0.14 -10.29
CA LEU A 403 62.62 1.47 -10.49
C LEU A 403 61.65 1.44 -11.68
N LYS A 404 60.48 2.07 -11.51
CA LYS A 404 59.48 2.31 -12.58
C LYS A 404 59.75 3.70 -13.16
N ILE A 405 60.22 3.77 -14.41
CA ILE A 405 60.55 5.02 -15.10
C ILE A 405 59.69 5.19 -16.35
N ASP A 406 59.58 6.42 -16.87
CA ASP A 406 58.93 6.68 -18.16
C ASP A 406 59.56 5.82 -19.27
N PHE A 407 58.73 5.27 -20.16
CA PHE A 407 59.20 4.43 -21.27
C PHE A 407 60.22 5.15 -22.18
N LEU A 408 60.13 6.47 -22.31
CA LEU A 408 61.03 7.32 -23.10
C LEU A 408 62.23 7.86 -22.29
N ALA A 409 62.28 7.67 -20.97
CA ALA A 409 63.41 8.14 -20.16
C ALA A 409 64.67 7.28 -20.38
N ASN A 410 65.80 7.91 -20.71
CA ASN A 410 67.05 7.20 -21.05
C ASN A 410 68.16 7.36 -20.01
N LYS A 411 67.97 8.22 -18.98
CA LYS A 411 68.86 8.38 -17.83
C LYS A 411 68.07 8.52 -16.53
N ILE A 412 68.68 8.20 -15.39
CA ILE A 412 68.14 8.47 -14.05
C ILE A 412 69.19 9.11 -13.13
N ASP A 413 68.73 9.81 -12.09
CA ASP A 413 69.54 10.36 -11.00
C ASP A 413 69.60 9.37 -9.83
N LEU A 414 70.76 8.78 -9.57
CA LEU A 414 70.98 7.81 -8.50
C LEU A 414 70.84 8.40 -7.09
N THR A 415 71.01 9.71 -6.90
CA THR A 415 70.98 10.32 -5.56
C THR A 415 69.61 10.22 -4.89
N GLN A 416 68.56 10.06 -5.71
CA GLN A 416 67.17 9.93 -5.28
C GLN A 416 66.80 8.49 -4.85
N TYR A 417 67.69 7.51 -5.08
CA TYR A 417 67.41 6.08 -4.94
C TYR A 417 68.42 5.33 -4.06
N LEU A 418 69.13 6.05 -3.17
CA LEU A 418 70.12 5.47 -2.26
C LEU A 418 69.47 4.80 -1.04
N PRO A 419 69.93 3.60 -0.61
CA PRO A 419 69.51 2.99 0.65
C PRO A 419 69.84 3.86 1.87
N ILE A 420 68.97 3.82 2.88
CA ILE A 420 69.10 4.61 4.11
C ILE A 420 70.40 4.25 4.84
N GLY A 421 71.21 5.26 5.19
CA GLY A 421 72.50 5.06 5.86
C GLY A 421 73.65 4.75 4.91
N MET A 422 73.44 4.77 3.59
CA MET A 422 74.49 4.71 2.58
C MET A 422 74.68 6.07 1.87
N LYS A 423 75.79 6.21 1.15
CA LYS A 423 76.02 7.26 0.15
C LYS A 423 76.76 6.69 -1.06
N LEU A 424 76.73 7.38 -2.20
CA LEU A 424 77.56 7.05 -3.36
C LEU A 424 79.06 7.00 -2.97
N ALA A 425 79.79 6.06 -3.56
CA ALA A 425 81.25 6.04 -3.51
C ALA A 425 81.83 7.23 -4.30
N ASN A 426 83.00 7.73 -3.90
CA ASN A 426 83.56 8.99 -4.42
C ASN A 426 83.80 9.04 -5.96
N ASN A 427 83.77 7.89 -6.65
CA ASN A 427 84.02 7.77 -8.09
C ASN A 427 82.76 7.33 -8.89
N GLN A 428 81.59 7.24 -8.24
CA GLN A 428 80.35 6.83 -8.89
C GLN A 428 79.62 8.05 -9.46
N GLU A 429 79.33 8.04 -10.77
CA GLU A 429 78.52 9.10 -11.41
C GLU A 429 77.09 9.11 -10.86
N THR A 430 76.50 10.30 -10.73
CA THR A 430 75.13 10.49 -10.24
C THR A 430 74.07 10.21 -11.30
N MET A 431 74.36 10.46 -12.58
CA MET A 431 73.42 10.26 -13.69
C MET A 431 73.80 9.05 -14.52
N VAL A 432 73.03 7.96 -14.45
CA VAL A 432 73.32 6.72 -15.22
C VAL A 432 72.34 6.51 -16.36
N GLU A 433 72.81 5.87 -17.43
CA GLU A 433 72.00 5.48 -18.59
C GLU A 433 71.20 4.20 -18.36
N TYR A 434 70.07 4.07 -19.06
CA TYR A 434 69.22 2.88 -19.03
C TYR A 434 69.92 1.68 -19.67
N GLN A 435 70.47 0.79 -18.84
CA GLN A 435 71.00 -0.52 -19.21
C GLN A 435 70.52 -1.60 -18.21
N PRO A 436 70.41 -2.89 -18.60
CA PRO A 436 69.95 -3.92 -17.68
C PRO A 436 70.95 -4.18 -16.53
N GLY A 437 70.54 -3.95 -15.28
CA GLY A 437 71.32 -4.31 -14.09
C GLY A 437 72.51 -3.39 -13.78
N VAL A 438 72.31 -2.06 -13.85
CA VAL A 438 73.36 -1.08 -13.54
C VAL A 438 73.86 -1.25 -12.10
N VAL A 439 75.17 -1.46 -11.96
CA VAL A 439 75.85 -1.54 -10.67
C VAL A 439 76.13 -0.14 -10.14
N VAL A 440 75.79 0.10 -8.86
CA VAL A 440 75.95 1.38 -8.18
C VAL A 440 76.85 1.22 -6.97
N GLN A 441 78.02 1.85 -7.00
CA GLN A 441 78.98 1.77 -5.90
C GLN A 441 78.60 2.72 -4.75
N VAL A 442 78.49 2.15 -3.55
CA VAL A 442 78.05 2.84 -2.32
C VAL A 442 78.93 2.48 -1.11
N VAL A 443 78.86 3.31 -0.07
CA VAL A 443 79.56 3.12 1.21
C VAL A 443 78.67 3.53 2.38
N TYR A 444 78.83 2.89 3.54
CA TYR A 444 78.07 3.23 4.75
C TYR A 444 78.46 4.57 5.36
N ILE A 445 77.46 5.25 5.92
CA ILE A 445 77.61 6.38 6.86
C ILE A 445 78.00 5.79 8.23
N LYS A 446 78.64 6.58 9.11
CA LYS A 446 79.04 6.14 10.46
C LYS A 446 78.25 6.87 11.55
N LYS A 447 77.99 6.17 12.66
CA LYS A 447 77.22 6.62 13.83
C LYS A 447 78.04 6.43 15.12
N ASP A 448 77.75 7.26 16.13
CA ASP A 448 78.53 7.35 17.37
C ASP A 448 77.69 6.90 18.58
N SER A 449 78.32 6.20 19.52
CA SER A 449 77.71 5.72 20.77
C SER A 449 78.65 5.96 21.97
N GLN A 450 78.08 6.24 23.14
CA GLN A 450 78.81 6.27 24.42
C GLN A 450 78.50 5.02 25.25
N VAL A 451 79.53 4.29 25.70
CA VAL A 451 79.38 3.12 26.57
C VAL A 451 79.83 3.49 27.98
N ILE A 452 78.96 3.26 28.97
CA ILE A 452 79.13 3.61 30.38
C ILE A 452 79.15 2.31 31.19
N TYR A 453 80.28 2.00 31.83
CA TYR A 453 80.44 0.81 32.66
C TYR A 453 80.06 1.12 34.11
N TYR A 454 79.13 0.35 34.68
CA TYR A 454 78.58 0.56 36.02
C TYR A 454 78.76 -0.70 36.87
N ASP A 455 79.53 -0.58 37.94
CA ASP A 455 79.71 -1.63 38.94
C ASP A 455 78.45 -1.74 39.82
N ILE A 456 77.81 -2.90 39.79
CA ILE A 456 76.59 -3.15 40.57
C ILE A 456 76.88 -3.39 42.06
N ASP A 457 78.11 -3.80 42.40
CA ASP A 457 78.50 -4.14 43.77
C ASP A 457 78.87 -2.87 44.56
N SER A 458 79.59 -1.91 43.95
CA SER A 458 79.90 -0.60 44.57
C SER A 458 78.95 0.55 44.19
N GLN A 459 77.99 0.29 43.30
CA GLN A 459 76.98 1.24 42.80
C GLN A 459 77.56 2.52 42.15
N LYS A 460 78.66 2.39 41.40
CA LYS A 460 79.36 3.52 40.76
C LYS A 460 79.64 3.28 39.28
N VAL A 461 79.69 4.38 38.52
CA VAL A 461 80.29 4.37 37.17
C VAL A 461 81.80 4.18 37.31
N VAL A 462 82.34 3.21 36.59
CA VAL A 462 83.77 2.87 36.58
C VAL A 462 84.49 3.58 35.43
N SER A 463 83.86 3.65 34.25
CA SER A 463 84.39 4.37 33.09
C SER A 463 83.29 4.72 32.07
N THR A 464 83.61 5.65 31.16
CA THR A 464 82.80 5.96 29.97
C THR A 464 83.72 6.09 28.75
N ILE A 465 83.36 5.45 27.63
CA ILE A 465 84.08 5.52 26.35
C ILE A 465 83.16 5.95 25.21
N SER A 466 83.71 6.42 24.10
CA SER A 466 82.96 6.75 22.87
C SER A 466 83.42 5.86 21.71
N LYS A 467 82.48 5.17 21.06
CA LYS A 467 82.73 4.14 20.02
C LYS A 467 82.00 4.53 18.74
N LYS A 468 82.73 4.57 17.61
CA LYS A 468 82.20 4.89 16.27
C LYS A 468 81.99 3.60 15.48
N VAL A 469 80.80 3.40 14.91
CA VAL A 469 80.45 2.20 14.13
C VAL A 469 79.75 2.57 12.82
N GLU A 470 79.59 1.62 11.90
CA GLU A 470 78.88 1.86 10.63
C GLU A 470 77.36 1.83 10.85
N TYR A 471 76.58 2.50 9.98
CA TYR A 471 75.15 2.75 10.25
C TYR A 471 74.33 1.46 10.43
N ASN A 472 74.69 0.40 9.69
CA ASN A 472 74.12 -0.95 9.76
C ASN A 472 74.57 -1.78 10.99
N VAL A 473 75.59 -1.33 11.74
CA VAL A 473 76.06 -2.03 12.95
C VAL A 473 75.08 -1.79 14.08
N ASN A 474 74.19 -2.75 14.30
CA ASN A 474 73.07 -2.62 15.24
C ASN A 474 73.39 -3.10 16.66
N GLN A 475 74.58 -3.65 16.89
CA GLN A 475 75.05 -4.07 18.20
C GLN A 475 76.52 -3.69 18.41
N ILE A 476 76.90 -3.50 19.66
CA ILE A 476 78.24 -3.17 20.11
C ILE A 476 78.71 -4.26 21.09
N ASP A 477 79.83 -4.90 20.77
CA ASP A 477 80.61 -5.64 21.76
C ASP A 477 81.16 -4.67 22.82
N VAL A 478 80.84 -4.99 24.08
CA VAL A 478 81.26 -4.26 25.29
C VAL A 478 82.12 -5.12 26.23
N GLN A 479 82.39 -6.37 25.88
CA GLN A 479 83.28 -7.27 26.61
C GLN A 479 84.75 -6.95 26.32
N SER A 480 85.10 -6.64 25.07
CA SER A 480 86.47 -6.30 24.65
C SER A 480 87.07 -5.03 25.29
N GLU A 481 86.23 -4.17 25.87
CA GLU A 481 86.60 -2.86 26.45
C GLU A 481 86.28 -2.77 27.96
N LEU A 482 86.15 -3.92 28.64
CA LEU A 482 85.84 -3.99 30.07
C LEU A 482 86.93 -3.34 30.95
N PRO A 483 86.56 -2.59 32.00
CA PRO A 483 87.52 -2.13 33.01
C PRO A 483 88.25 -3.30 33.69
N ASN A 484 89.58 -3.20 33.81
CA ASN A 484 90.43 -4.23 34.41
C ASN A 484 89.92 -4.70 35.79
N GLY A 485 89.75 -6.01 35.95
CA GLY A 485 89.31 -6.63 37.22
C GLY A 485 87.79 -6.81 37.36
N TYR A 486 87.03 -6.58 36.28
CA TYR A 486 85.58 -6.81 36.20
C TYR A 486 85.19 -7.79 35.09
N PHE A 487 84.02 -8.38 35.26
CA PHE A 487 83.31 -9.20 34.28
C PHE A 487 81.90 -8.63 34.13
N LEU A 488 81.12 -9.14 33.19
CA LEU A 488 79.72 -8.76 33.04
C LEU A 488 78.89 -9.31 34.21
N ALA A 489 77.77 -8.65 34.51
CA ALA A 489 76.81 -9.14 35.49
C ALA A 489 76.02 -10.35 34.96
N PRO A 490 75.55 -11.27 35.81
CA PRO A 490 74.58 -12.31 35.41
C PRO A 490 73.40 -11.71 34.64
N GLY A 491 73.23 -12.10 33.38
CA GLY A 491 72.18 -11.59 32.49
C GLY A 491 72.54 -10.31 31.70
N GLN A 492 73.68 -9.67 31.97
CA GLN A 492 74.25 -8.65 31.08
C GLN A 492 74.91 -9.34 29.89
N LYS A 493 74.50 -8.96 28.67
CA LYS A 493 75.07 -9.49 27.43
C LYS A 493 76.48 -8.94 27.15
N GLU A 494 77.33 -9.77 26.53
CA GLU A 494 78.66 -9.41 25.98
C GLU A 494 78.54 -8.45 24.78
N VAL A 495 77.53 -8.70 23.95
CA VAL A 495 77.13 -7.87 22.82
C VAL A 495 75.78 -7.25 23.14
N VAL A 496 75.70 -5.92 23.11
CA VAL A 496 74.51 -5.14 23.48
C VAL A 496 74.02 -4.30 22.30
N ASP A 497 72.73 -4.06 22.23
CA ASP A 497 72.11 -3.34 21.12
C ASP A 497 72.55 -1.87 21.08
N PHE A 498 72.72 -1.32 19.88
CA PHE A 498 73.23 0.04 19.68
C PHE A 498 72.27 1.08 20.26
N ALA A 499 72.79 1.95 21.13
CA ALA A 499 72.10 3.15 21.60
C ALA A 499 73.11 4.31 21.71
N ASN A 500 72.63 5.55 21.62
CA ASN A 500 73.50 6.73 21.73
C ASN A 500 74.23 6.79 23.08
N GLN A 501 73.60 6.26 24.14
CA GLN A 501 74.22 5.92 25.43
C GLN A 501 73.83 4.50 25.83
N ILE A 502 74.82 3.69 26.18
CA ILE A 502 74.70 2.29 26.60
C ILE A 502 75.21 2.19 28.03
N ARG A 503 74.45 1.55 28.93
CA ARG A 503 74.90 1.18 30.28
C ARG A 503 75.22 -0.31 30.33
N VAL A 504 76.40 -0.65 30.82
CA VAL A 504 76.88 -2.04 30.97
C VAL A 504 77.08 -2.32 32.45
N ASN A 505 76.26 -3.22 33.00
CA ASN A 505 76.35 -3.63 34.40
C ASN A 505 77.44 -4.69 34.57
N ILE A 506 78.39 -4.44 35.49
CA ILE A 506 79.55 -5.29 35.70
C ILE A 506 79.64 -5.76 37.15
N THR A 507 80.02 -7.03 37.31
CA THR A 507 80.41 -7.73 38.55
C THR A 507 81.32 -8.88 38.10
N LYS A 508 81.05 -10.16 38.43
CA LYS A 508 81.97 -11.31 38.27
C LYS A 508 81.31 -12.73 37.81
N ASN A 509 80.31 -12.93 36.82
CA ASN A 509 79.55 -14.23 36.36
C ASN A 509 78.65 -14.35 34.95
N ASN A 510 78.09 -15.52 34.37
CA ASN A 510 77.35 -15.71 32.97
C ASN A 510 76.39 -17.02 32.55
N PRO A 511 75.46 -17.12 31.47
CA PRO A 511 74.46 -18.27 31.03
C PRO A 511 74.06 -18.68 29.46
N GLY A 512 72.98 -19.52 29.04
CA GLY A 512 72.56 -20.00 27.58
C GLY A 512 71.15 -20.79 27.15
N SER A 513 70.79 -21.26 25.86
CA SER A 513 69.42 -21.82 25.27
C SER A 513 69.23 -22.70 23.88
N SER A 514 67.99 -23.12 23.30
CA SER A 514 67.68 -24.08 22.05
C SER A 514 66.23 -24.18 21.23
N GLU A 515 65.95 -25.01 20.11
CA GLU A 515 64.75 -25.11 19.06
C GLU A 515 64.50 -26.47 18.13
N ASN A 516 63.63 -26.87 17.06
CA ASN A 516 62.25 -26.65 16.29
C ASN A 516 61.85 -27.62 14.96
N VAL A 517 60.60 -27.79 14.28
CA VAL A 517 60.18 -28.72 13.02
C VAL A 517 58.72 -28.64 12.19
N ASN A 518 58.35 -29.31 10.97
CA ASN A 518 57.00 -29.35 10.12
C ASN A 518 56.63 -30.41 8.85
N GLU A 519 55.41 -30.52 8.11
CA GLU A 519 54.89 -31.54 6.98
C GLU A 519 53.62 -31.23 5.90
N GLU A 520 53.18 -32.02 4.79
CA GLU A 520 52.07 -31.76 3.64
C GLU A 520 51.49 -32.87 2.50
N PRO A 521 50.21 -32.91 1.85
CA PRO A 521 49.63 -33.88 0.71
C PRO A 521 48.28 -33.72 -0.32
N ILE A 522 47.92 -34.62 -1.37
CA ILE A 522 46.60 -35.18 -2.16
C ILE A 522 45.88 -34.73 -3.63
N THR A 523 45.10 -35.59 -4.48
CA THR A 523 44.30 -35.41 -5.88
C THR A 523 43.05 -36.38 -6.44
N ASN A 524 42.43 -36.39 -7.74
CA ASN A 524 40.98 -36.85 -8.25
C ASN A 524 40.54 -37.44 -9.76
N HIS A 525 39.24 -37.87 -10.14
CA HIS A 525 38.57 -38.10 -11.57
C HIS A 525 36.96 -38.39 -11.79
N GLU A 526 36.35 -38.76 -13.01
CA GLU A 526 34.92 -38.43 -13.56
C GLU A 526 33.99 -39.46 -14.43
N SER A 527 32.77 -39.12 -15.02
CA SER A 527 31.68 -40.00 -15.69
C SER A 527 30.70 -39.41 -16.83
N ASN A 528 29.63 -40.12 -17.38
CA ASN A 528 28.70 -39.64 -18.50
C ASN A 528 27.38 -40.48 -18.87
N SER A 529 26.19 -39.88 -19.25
CA SER A 529 25.01 -40.50 -20.03
C SER A 529 23.86 -39.50 -20.47
N GLU A 530 22.88 -39.87 -21.35
CA GLU A 530 21.75 -38.98 -21.82
C GLU A 530 20.44 -39.66 -22.38
N VAL A 531 19.28 -38.96 -22.30
CA VAL A 531 17.94 -39.13 -22.96
C VAL A 531 16.88 -40.11 -22.40
N VAL A 532 15.93 -39.58 -21.61
CA VAL A 532 14.50 -40.00 -21.48
C VAL A 532 13.61 -38.74 -21.32
N GLU A 533 12.31 -38.81 -21.59
CA GLU A 533 11.34 -37.69 -21.53
C GLU A 533 11.40 -36.88 -20.21
N SER A 534 11.83 -35.62 -20.32
CA SER A 534 12.48 -34.92 -19.19
C SER A 534 11.54 -34.34 -18.12
N GLU A 535 10.38 -33.79 -18.47
CA GLU A 535 9.59 -32.98 -17.53
C GLU A 535 9.05 -33.77 -16.33
N ASN A 536 8.55 -34.99 -16.57
CA ASN A 536 8.02 -35.87 -15.52
C ASN A 536 9.14 -36.41 -14.63
N LEU A 537 10.26 -36.86 -15.21
CA LEU A 537 11.44 -37.29 -14.46
C LEU A 537 12.04 -36.14 -13.64
N HIS A 538 12.08 -34.91 -14.18
CA HIS A 538 12.55 -33.73 -13.47
C HIS A 538 11.62 -33.36 -12.30
N ALA A 539 10.29 -33.46 -12.48
CA ALA A 539 9.35 -33.30 -11.37
C ALA A 539 9.59 -34.37 -10.29
N PHE A 540 9.79 -35.63 -10.66
CA PHE A 540 10.07 -36.72 -9.72
C PHE A 540 11.39 -36.51 -8.97
N SER A 541 12.46 -36.03 -9.63
CA SER A 541 13.71 -35.64 -8.96
C SER A 541 13.46 -34.54 -7.94
N LEU A 542 12.79 -33.45 -8.33
CA LEU A 542 12.46 -32.36 -7.41
C LEU A 542 11.65 -32.83 -6.18
N ILE A 543 10.78 -33.84 -6.35
CA ILE A 543 10.03 -34.47 -5.26
C ILE A 543 10.95 -35.33 -4.38
N LYS A 544 11.83 -36.15 -4.97
CA LYS A 544 12.83 -36.96 -4.25
C LYS A 544 13.78 -36.10 -3.42
N ASP A 545 14.33 -35.05 -4.03
CA ASP A 545 15.28 -34.12 -3.40
C ASP A 545 14.62 -33.29 -2.28
N ASN A 546 13.29 -33.19 -2.26
CA ASN A 546 12.51 -32.42 -1.28
C ASN A 546 11.42 -33.26 -0.60
N TYR A 547 11.64 -34.58 -0.46
CA TYR A 547 10.62 -35.57 -0.05
C TYR A 547 9.87 -35.20 1.24
N SER A 548 10.55 -34.56 2.19
CA SER A 548 9.99 -34.11 3.48
C SER A 548 8.96 -32.97 3.38
N LEU A 549 8.77 -32.35 2.21
CA LEU A 549 7.79 -31.28 1.99
C LEU A 549 6.40 -31.81 1.57
N PHE A 550 6.28 -33.12 1.33
CA PHE A 550 5.10 -33.78 0.76
C PHE A 550 4.45 -34.78 1.72
N ASP A 551 3.12 -34.97 1.63
CA ASP A 551 2.39 -35.90 2.49
C ASP A 551 2.36 -37.32 1.91
N MET A 552 3.52 -37.96 1.97
CA MET A 552 3.77 -39.26 1.35
C MET A 552 3.08 -40.44 2.06
N ARG A 553 2.28 -40.21 3.11
CA ARG A 553 1.62 -41.28 3.90
C ARG A 553 0.79 -42.27 3.08
N ASN A 554 0.19 -41.81 1.98
CA ASN A 554 -0.62 -42.63 1.06
C ASN A 554 0.08 -42.88 -0.30
N LEU A 555 1.35 -42.46 -0.45
CA LEU A 555 2.10 -42.48 -1.71
C LEU A 555 3.48 -43.14 -1.63
N ASN A 556 4.01 -43.38 -0.43
CA ASN A 556 5.36 -43.92 -0.21
C ASN A 556 5.68 -45.18 -1.03
N ASP A 557 4.78 -46.16 -1.01
CA ASP A 557 5.00 -47.43 -1.71
C ASP A 557 4.97 -47.27 -3.24
N ARG A 558 4.22 -46.30 -3.76
CA ARG A 558 4.24 -45.91 -5.19
C ARG A 558 5.52 -45.17 -5.53
N PHE A 559 5.97 -44.28 -4.65
CA PHE A 559 7.19 -43.49 -4.81
C PHE A 559 8.44 -44.39 -4.85
N HIS A 560 8.65 -45.28 -3.88
CA HIS A 560 9.82 -46.16 -3.88
C HIS A 560 9.80 -47.20 -5.03
N ASN A 561 8.62 -47.62 -5.49
CA ASN A 561 8.49 -48.46 -6.69
C ASN A 561 8.95 -47.72 -7.94
N LEU A 562 8.52 -46.47 -8.13
CA LEU A 562 9.02 -45.58 -9.19
C LEU A 562 10.52 -45.30 -9.05
N GLU A 563 11.01 -44.99 -7.85
CA GLU A 563 12.43 -44.70 -7.57
C GLU A 563 13.35 -45.87 -7.97
N ASN A 564 12.96 -47.11 -7.64
CA ASN A 564 13.69 -48.30 -8.07
C ASN A 564 13.71 -48.43 -9.60
N LYS A 565 12.54 -48.31 -10.26
CA LYS A 565 12.43 -48.35 -11.73
C LYS A 565 13.23 -47.25 -12.45
N ILE A 566 13.38 -46.07 -11.83
CA ILE A 566 14.19 -44.95 -12.34
C ILE A 566 15.68 -45.18 -12.09
N THR A 567 16.05 -45.93 -11.05
CA THR A 567 17.46 -46.28 -10.78
C THR A 567 17.99 -47.28 -11.80
N ASP A 568 17.15 -48.20 -12.27
CA ASP A 568 17.47 -49.18 -13.32
C ASP A 568 17.16 -48.66 -14.76
N ILE A 569 16.99 -47.35 -14.96
CA ILE A 569 16.45 -46.77 -16.22
C ILE A 569 17.28 -47.11 -17.47
N ASP A 570 18.61 -47.20 -17.33
CA ASP A 570 19.55 -47.60 -18.39
C ASP A 570 19.39 -49.07 -18.86
N HIS A 571 18.47 -49.83 -18.26
CA HIS A 571 18.20 -51.23 -18.58
C HIS A 571 16.76 -51.49 -19.07
N LEU A 572 15.90 -50.46 -19.12
CA LEU A 572 14.51 -50.59 -19.55
C LEU A 572 14.36 -50.54 -21.08
N ASN A 573 13.46 -51.35 -21.64
CA ASN A 573 13.09 -51.25 -23.05
C ASN A 573 12.00 -50.19 -23.29
N ASN A 574 11.82 -49.75 -24.54
CA ASN A 574 10.88 -48.67 -24.91
C ASN A 574 9.43 -48.88 -24.40
N THR A 575 8.98 -50.13 -24.25
CA THR A 575 7.65 -50.46 -23.71
C THR A 575 7.60 -50.23 -22.20
N GLU A 576 8.67 -50.61 -21.49
CA GLU A 576 8.82 -50.43 -20.04
C GLU A 576 9.02 -48.95 -19.68
N LEU A 577 9.78 -48.21 -20.49
CA LEU A 577 9.90 -46.74 -20.39
C LEU A 577 8.55 -46.04 -20.57
N SER A 578 7.72 -46.50 -21.53
CA SER A 578 6.37 -45.96 -21.72
C SER A 578 5.45 -46.27 -20.53
N SER A 579 5.52 -47.49 -19.98
CA SER A 579 4.80 -47.85 -18.74
C SER A 579 5.26 -47.00 -17.55
N LEU A 580 6.58 -46.82 -17.39
CA LEU A 580 7.16 -46.00 -16.32
C LEU A 580 6.67 -44.55 -16.40
N ASN A 581 6.65 -43.93 -17.58
CA ASN A 581 6.13 -42.56 -17.73
C ASN A 581 4.61 -42.49 -17.41
N GLN A 582 3.81 -43.51 -17.77
CA GLN A 582 2.40 -43.56 -17.39
C GLN A 582 2.19 -43.70 -15.87
N GLU A 583 2.94 -44.59 -15.21
CA GLU A 583 2.91 -44.75 -13.75
C GLU A 583 3.35 -43.48 -13.02
N LEU A 584 4.38 -42.80 -13.54
CA LEU A 584 4.95 -41.58 -12.96
C LEU A 584 4.01 -40.39 -13.15
N ASN A 585 3.41 -40.22 -14.33
CA ASN A 585 2.34 -39.23 -14.56
C ASN A 585 1.13 -39.46 -13.63
N SER A 586 0.73 -40.73 -13.44
CA SER A 586 -0.33 -41.11 -12.50
C SER A 586 0.01 -40.79 -11.03
N PHE A 587 1.29 -40.91 -10.64
CA PHE A 587 1.77 -40.48 -9.34
C PHE A 587 1.75 -38.95 -9.19
N LEU A 588 2.21 -38.22 -10.21
CA LEU A 588 2.23 -36.75 -10.21
C LEU A 588 0.82 -36.14 -10.14
N ILE A 589 -0.20 -36.78 -10.74
CA ILE A 589 -1.61 -36.35 -10.59
C ILE A 589 -2.07 -36.43 -9.13
N THR A 590 -1.84 -37.57 -8.47
CA THR A 590 -2.23 -37.72 -7.05
C THR A 590 -1.47 -36.75 -6.14
N LEU A 591 -0.22 -36.41 -6.47
CA LEU A 591 0.56 -35.45 -5.71
C LEU A 591 0.14 -33.99 -5.98
N GLU A 592 -0.28 -33.66 -7.20
CA GLU A 592 -0.81 -32.34 -7.58
C GLU A 592 -2.04 -31.94 -6.73
N GLU A 593 -2.96 -32.88 -6.50
CA GLU A 593 -4.11 -32.69 -5.61
C GLU A 593 -3.68 -32.42 -4.16
N GLN A 594 -2.71 -33.18 -3.64
CA GLN A 594 -2.14 -32.97 -2.31
C GLN A 594 -1.43 -31.61 -2.19
N ILE A 595 -0.69 -31.19 -3.22
CA ILE A 595 0.00 -29.90 -3.29
C ILE A 595 -1.01 -28.74 -3.21
N LYS A 596 -2.08 -28.79 -4.01
CA LYS A 596 -3.15 -27.77 -4.00
C LYS A 596 -3.86 -27.71 -2.64
N SER A 597 -4.25 -28.87 -2.08
CA SER A 597 -4.87 -28.94 -0.75
C SER A 597 -3.96 -28.38 0.36
N ASN A 598 -2.70 -28.79 0.40
CA ASN A 598 -1.72 -28.32 1.37
C ASN A 598 -1.40 -26.83 1.23
N TRP A 599 -1.48 -26.27 0.02
CA TRP A 599 -1.33 -24.83 -0.22
C TRP A 599 -2.52 -24.04 0.34
N THR A 600 -3.76 -24.42 -0.03
CA THR A 600 -4.99 -23.75 0.45
C THR A 600 -5.08 -23.76 1.98
N ASN A 601 -4.71 -24.86 2.63
CA ASN A 601 -4.67 -24.96 4.09
C ASN A 601 -3.70 -23.95 4.74
N LYS A 602 -2.52 -23.74 4.13
CA LYS A 602 -1.51 -22.77 4.62
C LYS A 602 -1.91 -21.32 4.32
N GLN A 603 -2.59 -21.08 3.20
CA GLN A 603 -3.17 -19.78 2.86
C GLN A 603 -4.22 -19.36 3.90
N GLU A 604 -5.16 -20.25 4.21
CA GLU A 604 -6.23 -19.96 5.17
C GLU A 604 -5.70 -19.82 6.60
N GLU A 605 -4.66 -20.58 7.00
CA GLU A 605 -3.96 -20.38 8.29
C GLU A 605 -3.40 -18.96 8.43
N ILE A 606 -2.67 -18.46 7.42
CA ILE A 606 -2.11 -17.10 7.47
C ILE A 606 -3.21 -16.04 7.37
N LYS A 607 -4.23 -16.26 6.54
CA LYS A 607 -5.38 -15.34 6.40
C LYS A 607 -6.16 -15.19 7.71
N GLN A 608 -6.34 -16.27 8.47
CA GLN A 608 -6.94 -16.21 9.81
C GLN A 608 -6.05 -15.46 10.82
N LEU A 609 -4.73 -15.64 10.76
CA LEU A 609 -3.77 -14.90 11.60
C LEU A 609 -3.80 -13.38 11.30
N ILE A 610 -3.80 -13.02 10.02
CA ILE A 610 -3.95 -11.64 9.50
C ILE A 610 -5.26 -11.02 10.01
N ASN A 611 -6.39 -11.69 9.78
CA ASN A 611 -7.72 -11.19 10.16
C ASN A 611 -7.86 -11.01 11.68
N ASN A 612 -7.33 -11.96 12.46
CA ASN A 612 -7.29 -11.88 13.92
C ASN A 612 -6.56 -10.62 14.40
N PHE A 613 -5.35 -10.36 13.89
CA PHE A 613 -4.60 -9.16 14.29
C PHE A 613 -5.16 -7.87 13.68
N ALA A 614 -5.73 -7.89 12.47
CA ALA A 614 -6.43 -6.73 11.91
C ALA A 614 -7.62 -6.30 12.80
N SER A 615 -8.41 -7.26 13.30
CA SER A 615 -9.51 -7.01 14.25
C SER A 615 -9.06 -6.40 15.59
N GLN A 616 -7.78 -6.53 15.93
CA GLN A 616 -7.15 -5.98 17.12
C GLN A 616 -6.37 -4.68 16.83
N ASN A 617 -6.71 -3.97 15.75
CA ASN A 617 -6.13 -2.70 15.29
C ASN A 617 -4.65 -2.73 14.88
N TYR A 618 -4.00 -3.89 14.77
CA TYR A 618 -2.64 -3.95 14.21
C TYR A 618 -2.69 -3.65 12.70
N TYR A 619 -1.61 -3.08 12.15
CA TYR A 619 -1.47 -2.90 10.71
C TYR A 619 -1.09 -4.23 10.06
N MET A 620 -1.94 -4.79 9.20
CA MET A 620 -1.76 -6.10 8.57
C MET A 620 -1.78 -6.02 7.04
N ASP A 621 -1.88 -4.81 6.52
CA ASP A 621 -2.34 -4.51 5.17
C ASP A 621 -1.25 -4.91 4.14
N ASP A 622 0.05 -4.73 4.48
CA ASP A 622 1.20 -5.28 3.72
C ASP A 622 1.15 -6.82 3.60
N PHE A 623 0.84 -7.51 4.71
CA PHE A 623 0.87 -8.97 4.77
C PHE A 623 -0.29 -9.60 3.99
N SER A 624 -1.44 -8.91 3.93
CA SER A 624 -2.56 -9.28 3.07
C SER A 624 -2.16 -9.26 1.59
N ALA A 625 -1.57 -8.14 1.12
CA ALA A 625 -1.13 -8.00 -0.26
C ALA A 625 -0.02 -9.01 -0.63
N LEU A 626 0.89 -9.33 0.30
CA LEU A 626 1.90 -10.38 0.11
C LEU A 626 1.27 -11.78 -0.03
N LEU A 627 0.26 -12.11 0.79
CA LEU A 627 -0.45 -13.39 0.72
C LEU A 627 -1.25 -13.53 -0.58
N GLU A 628 -1.92 -12.47 -1.02
CA GLU A 628 -2.65 -12.43 -2.29
C GLU A 628 -1.70 -12.60 -3.49
N THR A 629 -0.60 -11.85 -3.52
CA THR A 629 0.45 -11.97 -4.56
C THR A 629 1.02 -13.39 -4.62
N LEU A 630 1.28 -14.01 -3.46
CA LEU A 630 1.80 -15.38 -3.38
C LEU A 630 0.78 -16.39 -3.92
N ASN A 631 -0.50 -16.20 -3.64
CA ASN A 631 -1.57 -17.11 -4.09
C ASN A 631 -1.87 -16.99 -5.59
N SER A 632 -2.00 -15.78 -6.15
CA SER A 632 -2.16 -15.60 -7.59
C SER A 632 -0.96 -16.15 -8.39
N SER A 633 0.23 -16.15 -7.78
CA SER A 633 1.43 -16.77 -8.36
C SER A 633 1.38 -18.31 -8.34
N PHE A 634 0.57 -18.93 -7.47
CA PHE A 634 0.35 -20.38 -7.42
C PHE A 634 -0.75 -20.84 -8.39
N GLU A 635 -1.86 -20.10 -8.45
CA GLU A 635 -3.02 -20.39 -9.32
C GLU A 635 -2.67 -20.35 -10.82
N THR A 636 -1.56 -19.71 -11.20
CA THR A 636 -1.06 -19.61 -12.58
C THR A 636 -0.10 -20.73 -13.01
N GLN A 637 0.15 -21.74 -12.16
CA GLN A 637 1.11 -22.82 -12.45
C GLN A 637 0.52 -23.94 -13.33
N ASN A 638 0.49 -23.70 -14.64
CA ASN A 638 -0.18 -24.55 -15.65
C ASN A 638 0.52 -25.89 -16.01
N SER A 639 1.60 -26.28 -15.32
CA SER A 639 2.30 -27.56 -15.55
C SER A 639 2.69 -28.19 -14.22
N LYS A 640 2.59 -29.53 -14.12
CA LYS A 640 2.95 -30.32 -12.92
C LYS A 640 4.37 -30.03 -12.45
N THR A 641 5.34 -29.99 -13.35
CA THR A 641 6.75 -29.73 -13.03
C THR A 641 6.94 -28.31 -12.50
N ASN A 642 6.22 -27.32 -13.06
CA ASN A 642 6.23 -25.95 -12.57
C ASN A 642 5.49 -25.80 -11.23
N LEU A 643 4.36 -26.48 -11.03
CA LEU A 643 3.61 -26.51 -9.77
C LEU A 643 4.43 -27.14 -8.63
N VAL A 644 5.09 -28.28 -8.89
CA VAL A 644 6.01 -28.95 -7.95
C VAL A 644 7.18 -28.02 -7.62
N ARG A 645 7.86 -27.47 -8.63
CA ARG A 645 8.98 -26.53 -8.45
C ARG A 645 8.57 -25.28 -7.68
N PHE A 646 7.41 -24.71 -8.00
CA PHE A 646 6.87 -23.53 -7.33
C PHE A 646 6.47 -23.84 -5.88
N TYR A 647 5.83 -24.98 -5.61
CA TYR A 647 5.53 -25.43 -4.26
C TYR A 647 6.81 -25.58 -3.43
N VAL A 648 7.83 -26.30 -3.93
CA VAL A 648 9.13 -26.46 -3.26
C VAL A 648 9.77 -25.10 -2.94
N LEU A 649 9.88 -24.20 -3.94
CA LEU A 649 10.53 -22.90 -3.79
C LEU A 649 9.77 -21.90 -2.89
N ASN A 650 8.46 -22.06 -2.73
CA ASN A 650 7.62 -21.11 -1.98
C ASN A 650 7.05 -21.70 -0.66
N ASN A 651 7.17 -23.00 -0.40
CA ASN A 651 6.68 -23.63 0.83
C ASN A 651 7.29 -23.03 2.10
N LEU A 652 8.58 -22.68 2.06
CA LEU A 652 9.26 -22.00 3.18
C LEU A 652 8.72 -20.57 3.41
N LYS A 653 8.23 -19.89 2.35
CA LYS A 653 7.69 -18.52 2.46
C LYS A 653 6.42 -18.45 3.31
N PHE A 654 5.65 -19.52 3.47
CA PHE A 654 4.53 -19.54 4.41
C PHE A 654 5.00 -19.52 5.86
N GLN A 655 6.05 -20.28 6.20
CA GLN A 655 6.59 -20.26 7.57
C GLN A 655 7.27 -18.92 7.87
N ASP A 656 8.02 -18.38 6.90
CA ASP A 656 8.62 -17.04 6.94
C ASP A 656 7.55 -15.94 7.11
N LEU A 657 6.54 -15.88 6.24
CA LEU A 657 5.45 -14.88 6.34
C LEU A 657 4.67 -14.99 7.66
N LYS A 658 4.36 -16.21 8.12
CA LYS A 658 3.71 -16.46 9.42
C LYS A 658 4.59 -15.95 10.58
N GLN A 659 5.89 -16.22 10.53
CA GLN A 659 6.85 -15.75 11.52
C GLN A 659 6.98 -14.22 11.50
N GLN A 660 7.08 -13.59 10.33
CA GLN A 660 7.13 -12.13 10.17
C GLN A 660 5.88 -11.42 10.72
N ILE A 661 4.68 -12.00 10.53
CA ILE A 661 3.43 -11.46 11.11
C ILE A 661 3.47 -11.51 12.65
N ILE A 662 3.98 -12.61 13.22
CA ILE A 662 4.14 -12.79 14.68
C ILE A 662 5.22 -11.84 15.22
N GLU A 663 6.36 -11.71 14.53
CA GLU A 663 7.44 -10.81 14.92
C GLU A 663 7.03 -9.35 14.83
N PHE A 664 6.34 -8.94 13.78
CA PHE A 664 5.79 -7.59 13.67
C PHE A 664 4.79 -7.29 14.80
N LYS A 665 3.89 -8.22 15.12
CA LYS A 665 3.01 -8.07 16.29
C LYS A 665 3.81 -7.92 17.58
N ASN A 666 4.84 -8.75 17.79
CA ASN A 666 5.67 -8.70 19.00
C ASN A 666 6.49 -7.40 19.07
N GLN A 667 6.90 -6.84 17.93
CA GLN A 667 7.50 -5.51 17.84
C GLN A 667 6.48 -4.44 18.26
N VAL A 668 5.26 -4.47 17.73
CA VAL A 668 4.17 -3.55 18.16
C VAL A 668 3.94 -3.64 19.68
N ASP A 669 3.77 -4.84 20.23
CA ASP A 669 3.55 -5.04 21.67
C ASP A 669 4.75 -4.69 22.55
N SER A 670 5.96 -4.61 21.97
CA SER A 670 7.16 -4.12 22.65
C SER A 670 7.26 -2.57 22.70
N PHE A 671 6.36 -1.85 22.02
CA PHE A 671 6.32 -0.39 22.07
C PHE A 671 5.76 0.10 23.41
N ASP A 672 6.64 0.69 24.21
CA ASP A 672 6.35 1.02 25.61
C ASP A 672 5.71 2.41 25.75
N LEU A 673 4.52 2.44 26.35
CA LEU A 673 3.68 3.63 26.51
C LEU A 673 4.10 4.52 27.71
N SER A 674 5.17 4.17 28.42
CA SER A 674 5.71 4.96 29.54
C SER A 674 6.38 6.27 29.08
N SER A 675 6.21 7.32 29.88
CA SER A 675 6.89 8.60 29.65
C SER A 675 8.33 8.55 30.13
N GLY A 676 9.30 8.76 29.22
CA GLY A 676 10.70 8.98 29.58
C GLY A 676 10.98 10.41 30.07
N ASP A 677 12.24 10.75 30.32
CA ASP A 677 12.62 12.11 30.73
C ASP A 677 12.36 13.13 29.61
N VAL A 678 11.32 13.94 29.79
CA VAL A 678 10.90 14.99 28.84
C VAL A 678 12.03 16.02 28.60
N ARG A 679 12.95 16.22 29.55
CA ARG A 679 14.12 17.11 29.39
C ARG A 679 15.11 16.58 28.35
N GLN A 680 15.13 15.26 28.15
CA GLN A 680 15.93 14.53 27.17
C GLN A 680 15.09 14.07 25.97
N GLY A 681 13.86 14.59 25.80
CA GLY A 681 12.99 14.25 24.67
C GLY A 681 12.18 12.96 24.84
N GLY A 682 11.95 12.52 26.07
CA GLY A 682 11.21 11.29 26.36
C GLY A 682 12.02 10.02 26.11
N ARG A 683 11.35 8.87 25.97
CA ARG A 683 11.93 7.54 25.80
C ARG A 683 12.49 7.29 24.39
N TYR A 684 11.76 7.68 23.35
CA TYR A 684 12.18 7.45 21.96
C TYR A 684 12.87 8.70 21.38
N ASN A 685 13.84 8.49 20.48
CA ASN A 685 14.29 9.49 19.52
C ASN A 685 13.27 9.54 18.37
N ILE A 686 12.80 10.72 17.98
CA ILE A 686 12.03 10.90 16.74
C ILE A 686 12.99 11.37 15.64
N PHE A 687 13.24 10.50 14.68
CA PHE A 687 13.84 10.87 13.40
C PHE A 687 12.74 11.29 12.44
N VAL A 688 12.99 12.37 11.70
CA VAL A 688 12.04 13.01 10.81
C VAL A 688 12.69 13.10 9.43
N ASN A 689 12.08 12.47 8.44
CA ASN A 689 12.45 12.62 7.04
C ASN A 689 11.35 13.38 6.29
N LEU A 690 11.76 14.13 5.27
CA LEU A 690 10.93 15.00 4.45
C LEU A 690 11.47 14.88 3.02
N ASN A 691 10.60 14.62 2.04
CA ASN A 691 11.01 14.60 0.63
C ASN A 691 11.09 16.03 0.06
N TYR A 692 11.99 16.84 0.64
CA TYR A 692 12.22 18.24 0.34
C TYR A 692 13.73 18.53 0.37
N PRO A 693 14.28 19.35 -0.54
CA PRO A 693 15.73 19.58 -0.56
C PRO A 693 16.29 20.31 0.67
N ARG A 694 17.49 19.85 1.07
CA ARG A 694 18.37 20.45 2.07
C ARG A 694 19.60 21.07 1.38
N PRO A 695 19.55 22.34 0.90
CA PRO A 695 20.67 22.90 0.15
C PRO A 695 21.92 23.18 1.01
N THR A 696 21.76 23.41 2.31
CA THR A 696 22.84 23.63 3.27
C THR A 696 22.42 23.17 4.67
N GLY A 697 23.15 22.21 5.27
CA GLY A 697 22.96 21.83 6.67
C GLY A 697 21.67 21.05 6.98
N ALA A 698 21.09 21.30 8.16
CA ALA A 698 19.88 20.62 8.65
C ALA A 698 18.56 21.26 8.19
N GLU A 699 18.63 22.34 7.40
CA GLU A 699 17.48 23.12 6.98
C GLU A 699 16.81 22.55 5.73
N TYR A 700 15.48 22.52 5.74
CA TYR A 700 14.63 22.19 4.60
C TYR A 700 14.00 23.44 3.99
N ILE A 701 13.98 23.54 2.66
CA ILE A 701 13.21 24.58 1.95
C ILE A 701 11.85 24.03 1.52
N ILE A 702 10.79 24.73 1.90
CA ILE A 702 9.39 24.39 1.57
C ILE A 702 8.70 25.64 1.00
N GLY A 703 7.76 25.47 0.06
CA GLY A 703 7.00 26.57 -0.52
C GLY A 703 6.15 27.32 0.51
N THR A 704 5.90 28.62 0.30
CA THR A 704 5.19 29.50 1.26
C THR A 704 3.78 29.05 1.62
N ASN A 705 3.13 28.25 0.77
CA ASN A 705 1.95 27.45 1.09
C ASN A 705 2.16 26.06 0.49
N SER A 706 2.15 24.99 1.28
CA SER A 706 2.43 23.62 0.80
C SER A 706 1.86 22.54 1.74
N LYS A 707 1.41 21.42 1.16
CA LYS A 707 1.09 20.19 1.89
C LYS A 707 2.35 19.34 1.97
N VAL A 708 2.93 19.28 3.17
CA VAL A 708 4.25 18.71 3.46
C VAL A 708 4.10 17.24 3.85
N GLN A 709 4.64 16.34 3.03
CA GLN A 709 4.76 14.92 3.39
C GLN A 709 5.97 14.68 4.30
N VAL A 710 5.72 14.06 5.45
CA VAL A 710 6.73 13.78 6.50
C VAL A 710 6.73 12.31 6.83
N GLN A 711 7.88 11.65 6.85
CA GLN A 711 8.04 10.30 7.37
C GLN A 711 8.63 10.34 8.78
N LEU A 712 8.12 9.51 9.69
CA LEU A 712 8.60 9.41 11.07
C LEU A 712 9.17 8.02 11.37
N THR A 713 10.24 8.00 12.15
CA THR A 713 10.85 6.80 12.71
C THR A 713 11.22 7.05 14.17
N PHE A 714 10.84 6.13 15.05
CA PHE A 714 11.01 6.22 16.50
C PHE A 714 12.00 5.14 16.97
N GLN A 715 13.11 5.52 17.58
CA GLN A 715 14.12 4.58 18.10
C GLN A 715 14.14 4.61 19.63
N ASP A 716 14.11 3.46 20.31
CA ASP A 716 14.20 3.45 21.78
C ASP A 716 15.60 3.86 22.24
N LYS A 717 15.72 4.84 23.15
CA LYS A 717 17.03 5.27 23.69
C LYS A 717 17.70 4.19 24.53
N ASN A 718 16.93 3.25 25.07
CA ASN A 718 17.44 2.12 25.84
C ASN A 718 17.82 0.91 24.95
N ASN A 719 17.39 0.89 23.69
CA ASN A 719 17.74 -0.14 22.71
C ASN A 719 17.77 0.46 21.30
N SER A 720 18.97 0.81 20.81
CA SER A 720 19.16 1.42 19.50
C SER A 720 18.77 0.52 18.30
N GLN A 721 18.58 -0.78 18.51
CA GLN A 721 18.06 -1.71 17.50
C GLN A 721 16.53 -1.73 17.45
N ALA A 722 15.84 -1.23 18.48
CA ALA A 722 14.39 -1.16 18.52
C ALA A 722 13.90 0.09 17.77
N ILE A 723 13.56 -0.10 16.49
CA ILE A 723 13.17 0.95 15.55
C ILE A 723 11.71 0.73 15.13
N PHE A 724 10.88 1.75 15.31
CA PHE A 724 9.43 1.71 15.09
C PHE A 724 9.00 2.80 14.10
N ASN A 725 8.32 2.38 13.04
CA ASN A 725 7.65 3.26 12.06
C ASN A 725 6.15 3.39 12.38
N LEU A 726 5.44 4.35 11.77
CA LEU A 726 4.03 4.70 12.05
C LEU A 726 3.07 3.49 12.01
N LYS A 727 3.30 2.50 11.13
CA LYS A 727 2.51 1.27 11.08
C LYS A 727 2.50 0.47 12.40
N HIS A 728 3.54 0.62 13.23
CA HIS A 728 3.58 0.02 14.57
C HIS A 728 2.72 0.79 15.59
N LEU A 729 2.41 2.06 15.30
CA LEU A 729 1.59 2.91 16.17
C LEU A 729 0.09 2.85 15.83
N LYS A 730 -0.32 2.30 14.67
CA LYS A 730 -1.73 2.18 14.21
C LYS A 730 -2.63 1.69 15.35
N LYS A 731 -2.25 0.58 16.00
CA LYS A 731 -2.97 -0.02 17.13
C LYS A 731 -3.27 0.99 18.23
N TYR A 732 -2.24 1.61 18.78
CA TYR A 732 -2.39 2.47 19.96
C TYR A 732 -2.99 3.85 19.63
N LEU A 733 -2.82 4.34 18.41
CA LEU A 733 -3.48 5.55 17.92
C LEU A 733 -5.00 5.29 17.73
N SER A 734 -5.38 4.20 17.08
CA SER A 734 -6.80 3.79 16.95
C SER A 734 -7.46 3.50 18.29
N GLU A 735 -6.74 2.88 19.23
CA GLU A 735 -7.21 2.64 20.61
C GLU A 735 -7.18 3.91 21.50
N ASN A 736 -6.83 5.09 20.98
CA ASN A 736 -6.67 6.35 21.71
C ASN A 736 -5.69 6.29 22.92
N LYS A 737 -4.82 5.28 22.94
CA LYS A 737 -3.75 5.11 23.94
C LYS A 737 -2.53 5.99 23.65
N LEU A 738 -2.33 6.33 22.38
CA LEU A 738 -1.38 7.31 21.88
C LEU A 738 -2.08 8.51 21.25
N LYS A 739 -1.43 9.68 21.35
CA LYS A 739 -1.75 10.88 20.56
C LYS A 739 -0.48 11.39 19.92
N LEU A 740 -0.48 11.50 18.58
CA LEU A 740 0.61 12.08 17.82
C LEU A 740 0.27 13.54 17.48
N GLN A 741 1.19 14.46 17.75
CA GLN A 741 0.99 15.89 17.58
C GLN A 741 2.16 16.50 16.81
N ALA A 742 1.86 17.54 16.02
CA ALA A 742 2.85 18.33 15.31
C ALA A 742 2.70 19.84 15.58
N LYS A 743 3.76 20.60 15.25
CA LYS A 743 3.70 22.05 15.05
C LYS A 743 4.87 22.55 14.22
N PHE A 744 4.65 23.69 13.55
CA PHE A 744 5.72 24.51 12.99
C PHE A 744 5.88 25.81 13.82
N GLY A 745 7.08 26.37 13.82
CA GLY A 745 7.31 27.79 14.17
C GLY A 745 8.18 28.04 15.41
N VAL A 746 8.10 29.27 15.90
CA VAL A 746 8.90 29.78 17.02
C VAL A 746 8.39 29.21 18.36
N ARG A 747 9.14 29.42 19.46
CA ARG A 747 8.92 28.79 20.79
C ARG A 747 7.46 28.76 21.29
N THR A 748 6.67 29.77 20.97
CA THR A 748 5.28 29.98 21.45
C THR A 748 4.20 29.20 20.70
N SER A 749 4.48 28.61 19.53
CA SER A 749 3.49 27.84 18.76
C SER A 749 2.87 26.71 19.59
N LYS A 750 1.55 26.52 19.55
CA LYS A 750 0.87 25.36 20.14
C LYS A 750 1.07 24.12 19.27
N PHE A 751 0.96 22.94 19.89
CA PHE A 751 0.81 21.67 19.18
C PHE A 751 -0.63 21.51 18.68
N TYR A 752 -0.80 20.91 17.50
CA TYR A 752 -2.07 20.36 17.02
C TYR A 752 -1.96 18.83 16.95
N GLU A 753 -3.09 18.15 17.14
CA GLU A 753 -3.17 16.71 17.02
C GLU A 753 -3.27 16.30 15.55
N ILE A 754 -2.54 15.27 15.15
CA ILE A 754 -2.60 14.69 13.81
C ILE A 754 -3.71 13.63 13.84
N ALA A 755 -4.70 13.80 12.96
CA ALA A 755 -5.81 12.86 12.86
C ALA A 755 -5.42 11.59 12.07
N LEU A 756 -6.12 10.48 12.31
CA LEU A 756 -5.79 9.18 11.70
C LEU A 756 -5.86 9.18 10.17
N ASP A 757 -6.76 9.98 9.58
CA ASP A 757 -6.91 10.19 8.14
C ASP A 757 -5.77 11.03 7.50
N GLN A 758 -4.94 11.66 8.33
CA GLN A 758 -3.75 12.41 7.91
C GLN A 758 -2.48 11.54 7.92
N ILE A 759 -2.58 10.28 8.39
CA ILE A 759 -1.49 9.31 8.50
C ILE A 759 -1.69 8.21 7.46
N ASP A 760 -0.77 8.14 6.49
CA ASP A 760 -0.62 6.98 5.62
C ASP A 760 0.34 5.99 6.30
N PHE A 761 -0.24 4.93 6.85
CA PHE A 761 0.50 3.86 7.53
C PHE A 761 1.34 3.00 6.56
N ALA A 762 0.95 2.92 5.28
CA ALA A 762 1.65 2.11 4.28
C ALA A 762 2.92 2.81 3.78
N SER A 763 2.83 4.08 3.37
CA SER A 763 4.01 4.87 2.96
C SER A 763 4.84 5.41 4.15
N ASN A 764 4.46 5.05 5.38
CA ASN A 764 5.02 5.58 6.64
C ASN A 764 5.05 7.12 6.66
N SER A 765 3.98 7.78 6.21
CA SER A 765 3.97 9.23 6.04
C SER A 765 2.76 9.95 6.64
N ILE A 766 2.95 11.25 6.90
CA ILE A 766 1.97 12.17 7.48
C ILE A 766 1.94 13.41 6.61
N PHE A 767 0.77 13.94 6.33
CA PHE A 767 0.62 15.17 5.55
C PHE A 767 0.29 16.38 6.43
N LEU A 768 1.25 17.28 6.59
CA LEU A 768 1.11 18.50 7.39
C LEU A 768 0.90 19.72 6.49
N ASN A 769 0.00 20.63 6.86
CA ASN A 769 -0.16 21.89 6.15
C ASN A 769 0.87 22.91 6.65
N TYR A 770 1.73 23.40 5.76
CA TYR A 770 2.66 24.51 6.01
C TYR A 770 2.19 25.77 5.29
N SER A 771 2.18 26.89 6.01
CA SER A 771 1.92 28.22 5.48
C SER A 771 2.78 29.21 6.25
N SER A 772 3.57 30.02 5.54
CA SER A 772 4.37 31.10 6.12
C SER A 772 4.33 32.34 5.23
N THR A 773 4.16 33.49 5.88
CA THR A 773 4.26 34.83 5.27
C THR A 773 5.67 35.42 5.38
N THR A 774 6.59 34.75 6.07
CA THR A 774 7.97 35.22 6.31
C THR A 774 9.02 34.21 5.84
N ASN A 775 10.20 34.72 5.47
CA ASN A 775 11.37 33.92 5.08
C ASN A 775 12.23 33.51 6.30
N GLU A 776 11.56 33.22 7.42
CA GLU A 776 12.17 32.84 8.70
C GLU A 776 12.25 31.32 8.84
N GLU A 777 13.18 30.84 9.67
CA GLU A 777 13.31 29.44 10.07
C GLU A 777 12.22 29.05 11.07
N TRP A 778 11.28 28.20 10.66
CA TRP A 778 10.25 27.64 11.53
C TRP A 778 10.65 26.23 11.94
N ILE A 779 10.73 25.93 13.25
CA ILE A 779 11.12 24.59 13.70
C ILE A 779 9.90 23.66 13.58
N LEU A 780 10.01 22.58 12.81
CA LEU A 780 9.05 21.48 12.82
C LEU A 780 9.30 20.60 14.05
N LYS A 781 8.26 20.38 14.84
CA LYS A 781 8.31 19.54 16.05
C LYS A 781 7.18 18.53 16.10
N PHE A 782 7.51 17.37 16.65
CA PHE A 782 6.59 16.28 16.95
C PHE A 782 6.59 15.97 18.45
N ASN A 783 5.41 15.59 18.95
CA ASN A 783 5.19 15.18 20.34
C ASN A 783 4.28 13.94 20.31
N LEU A 784 4.75 12.84 20.88
CA LEU A 784 3.98 11.62 21.08
C LEU A 784 3.61 11.53 22.56
N GLN A 785 2.31 11.54 22.86
CA GLN A 785 1.78 11.46 24.23
C GLN A 785 1.05 10.13 24.45
N ASN A 786 1.04 9.64 25.70
CA ASN A 786 0.11 8.59 26.12
C ASN A 786 -1.25 9.19 26.54
N ILE A 787 -2.20 8.30 26.84
CA ILE A 787 -3.55 8.62 27.34
C ILE A 787 -3.58 9.52 28.58
N ASN A 788 -2.51 9.57 29.39
CA ASN A 788 -2.39 10.46 30.55
C ASN A 788 -1.84 11.86 30.20
N HIS A 789 -1.74 12.18 28.90
CA HIS A 789 -1.08 13.37 28.33
C HIS A 789 0.42 13.51 28.64
N SER A 790 1.06 12.47 29.19
CA SER A 790 2.51 12.47 29.41
C SER A 790 3.25 12.24 28.09
N THR A 791 4.26 13.06 27.80
CA THR A 791 5.12 12.90 26.63
C THR A 791 5.94 11.62 26.74
N ILE A 792 5.73 10.71 25.79
CA ILE A 792 6.53 9.50 25.56
C ILE A 792 7.77 9.88 24.74
N SER A 793 7.62 10.73 23.74
CA SER A 793 8.73 11.13 22.85
C SER A 793 8.50 12.52 22.26
N TYR A 794 9.59 13.27 22.09
CA TYR A 794 9.59 14.65 21.59
C TYR A 794 10.93 14.94 20.93
N ASN A 795 10.94 15.55 19.73
CA ASN A 795 12.21 15.94 19.09
C ASN A 795 12.82 17.17 19.81
N THR A 796 13.82 16.91 20.63
CA THR A 796 14.58 17.91 21.38
C THR A 796 15.28 18.90 20.47
N TYR A 797 15.32 20.16 20.91
CA TYR A 797 16.14 21.19 20.29
C TYR A 797 17.48 21.25 21.04
N ASP A 798 18.55 20.75 20.43
CA ASP A 798 19.92 21.02 20.89
C ASP A 798 20.50 22.22 20.13
N LYS A 799 21.35 23.00 20.78
CA LYS A 799 22.14 24.06 20.15
C LYS A 799 23.49 23.58 19.63
N LYS A 800 23.98 22.42 20.08
CA LYS A 800 25.28 21.85 19.71
C LYS A 800 25.18 20.90 18.52
N ASP A 801 24.13 20.08 18.47
CA ASP A 801 23.84 19.21 17.35
C ASP A 801 22.67 19.77 16.53
N GLN A 802 22.96 20.23 15.30
CA GLN A 802 21.96 20.76 14.39
C GLN A 802 21.12 19.66 13.73
N SER A 803 21.57 18.40 13.69
CA SER A 803 20.93 17.32 12.91
C SER A 803 19.52 16.97 13.39
N PHE A 804 19.20 17.20 14.67
CA PHE A 804 17.88 16.98 15.25
C PHE A 804 16.91 18.17 15.04
N ASN A 805 17.40 19.32 14.57
CA ASN A 805 16.60 20.51 14.36
C ASN A 805 16.09 20.58 12.92
N ILE A 806 14.85 20.11 12.71
CA ILE A 806 14.15 20.28 11.44
C ILE A 806 13.72 21.75 11.31
N PHE A 807 14.60 22.59 10.79
CA PHE A 807 14.25 23.94 10.36
C PHE A 807 13.55 23.88 9.01
N VAL A 808 12.40 24.54 8.91
CA VAL A 808 11.62 24.70 7.68
C VAL A 808 11.57 26.19 7.37
N ARG A 809 12.25 26.62 6.30
CA ARG A 809 12.17 27.99 5.81
C ARG A 809 11.41 28.05 4.50
N SER A 810 10.71 29.14 4.26
CA SER A 810 10.41 29.53 2.88
C SER A 810 11.70 29.99 2.19
N GLY A 811 11.73 29.96 0.86
CA GLY A 811 12.91 30.31 0.09
C GLY A 811 12.66 30.28 -1.41
N ASN A 812 13.72 30.33 -2.20
CA ASN A 812 13.62 30.08 -3.63
C ASN A 812 13.16 28.63 -3.84
N ASN A 813 12.17 28.41 -4.71
CA ASN A 813 11.62 27.08 -4.93
C ASN A 813 12.76 26.09 -5.20
N PRO A 814 12.78 24.93 -4.53
CA PRO A 814 13.69 23.87 -4.91
C PRO A 814 13.51 23.55 -6.39
N ASP A 815 14.61 23.16 -7.06
CA ASP A 815 14.48 22.53 -8.36
C ASP A 815 13.69 21.22 -8.18
N GLN A 816 12.50 21.17 -8.75
CA GLN A 816 11.59 20.03 -8.69
C GLN A 816 11.66 19.16 -9.96
N THR A 817 12.61 19.45 -10.87
CA THR A 817 12.88 18.62 -12.05
C THR A 817 13.19 17.18 -11.61
N PRO A 818 12.36 16.18 -11.96
CA PRO A 818 12.58 14.79 -11.54
C PRO A 818 13.92 14.22 -12.02
N ASN A 819 14.50 13.27 -11.27
CA ASN A 819 15.74 12.62 -11.69
C ASN A 819 15.50 11.81 -12.98
N ARG A 820 16.46 11.83 -13.92
CA ARG A 820 16.34 11.13 -15.21
C ARG A 820 16.16 9.60 -15.07
N SER A 821 16.56 9.02 -13.95
CA SER A 821 16.35 7.61 -13.59
C SER A 821 14.94 7.29 -13.10
N GLU A 822 14.16 8.28 -12.69
CA GLU A 822 12.80 8.14 -12.13
C GLU A 822 11.71 8.47 -13.18
N VAL A 823 12.11 8.90 -14.38
CA VAL A 823 11.20 9.36 -15.44
C VAL A 823 11.00 8.30 -16.51
N THR A 824 9.77 7.79 -16.63
CA THR A 824 9.35 7.02 -17.81
C THR A 824 9.39 7.92 -19.05
N PRO A 825 10.12 7.55 -20.12
CA PRO A 825 10.15 8.33 -21.36
C PRO A 825 8.75 8.54 -21.95
N ASN A 826 8.51 9.72 -22.50
CA ASN A 826 7.21 10.17 -23.04
C ASN A 826 6.06 10.28 -22.02
N SER A 827 6.29 10.13 -20.71
CA SER A 827 5.30 10.47 -19.67
C SER A 827 5.12 11.99 -19.52
N LEU A 828 4.08 12.45 -18.80
CA LEU A 828 3.94 13.87 -18.46
C LEU A 828 5.10 14.40 -17.59
N ALA A 829 5.78 13.53 -16.83
CA ALA A 829 6.96 13.91 -16.04
C ALA A 829 8.20 14.16 -16.92
N ASP A 830 8.29 13.47 -18.08
CA ASP A 830 9.35 13.68 -19.07
C ASP A 830 9.28 15.08 -19.69
N TYR A 831 8.07 15.60 -19.88
CA TYR A 831 7.79 16.95 -20.37
C TYR A 831 7.71 17.99 -19.23
N TRP A 832 8.74 18.03 -18.39
CA TRP A 832 8.73 18.85 -17.17
C TRP A 832 8.56 20.35 -17.46
N LEU A 833 7.45 20.93 -16.98
CA LEU A 833 7.01 22.29 -17.32
C LEU A 833 7.83 23.42 -16.69
N PHE A 834 8.62 23.14 -15.65
CA PHE A 834 9.15 24.17 -14.75
C PHE A 834 10.69 24.11 -14.74
N PRO A 835 11.40 24.87 -15.59
CA PRO A 835 12.85 24.80 -15.68
C PRO A 835 13.52 25.05 -14.32
N SER A 836 14.69 24.44 -14.13
CA SER A 836 15.48 24.59 -12.91
C SER A 836 15.63 26.06 -12.50
N THR A 837 15.55 26.33 -11.20
CA THR A 837 15.52 27.66 -10.55
C THR A 837 14.25 28.53 -10.75
N TYR A 838 13.22 28.09 -11.49
CA TYR A 838 11.97 28.85 -11.62
C TYR A 838 10.98 28.54 -10.48
N LYS A 839 10.46 29.59 -9.82
CA LYS A 839 9.29 29.53 -8.93
C LYS A 839 8.02 29.34 -9.74
N ILE A 840 7.02 28.64 -9.20
CA ILE A 840 5.67 28.56 -9.78
C ILE A 840 4.77 29.55 -9.03
N GLN A 841 4.03 30.39 -9.75
CA GLN A 841 3.07 31.32 -9.15
C GLN A 841 1.72 31.29 -9.87
N PHE A 842 0.69 30.80 -9.18
CA PHE A 842 -0.69 30.88 -9.66
C PHE A 842 -1.21 32.31 -9.50
N ARG A 843 -1.43 33.00 -10.62
CA ARG A 843 -1.95 34.38 -10.65
C ARG A 843 -3.46 34.37 -10.83
N GLU A 844 -4.17 34.96 -9.88
CA GLU A 844 -5.63 35.15 -9.93
C GLU A 844 -6.04 36.30 -10.87
N LYS A 845 -5.15 37.28 -11.08
CA LYS A 845 -5.42 38.53 -11.80
C LYS A 845 -4.17 39.21 -12.35
N LEU A 846 -4.34 39.83 -13.52
CA LEU A 846 -3.67 41.06 -13.89
C LEU A 846 -4.63 42.21 -13.55
N GLU A 847 -4.50 42.74 -12.33
CA GLU A 847 -5.22 43.90 -11.80
C GLU A 847 -6.78 43.78 -11.79
N THR A 848 -7.48 44.90 -11.61
CA THR A 848 -8.89 44.93 -11.23
C THR A 848 -9.84 44.58 -12.38
N GLU A 849 -11.02 44.05 -12.02
CA GLU A 849 -12.16 43.86 -12.95
C GLU A 849 -11.94 42.87 -14.13
N GLY A 850 -11.35 41.71 -13.79
CA GLY A 850 -11.66 40.42 -14.45
C GLY A 850 -11.08 40.23 -15.86
N ALA A 851 -11.70 39.35 -16.64
CA ALA A 851 -11.30 39.03 -18.02
C ALA A 851 -11.85 40.07 -19.02
N ASN A 852 -11.65 41.35 -18.72
CA ASN A 852 -11.94 42.45 -19.63
C ASN A 852 -11.03 42.43 -20.87
N GLU A 853 -11.35 43.25 -21.86
CA GLU A 853 -10.63 43.28 -23.15
C GLU A 853 -9.14 43.65 -23.01
N ALA A 854 -8.73 44.41 -21.99
CA ALA A 854 -7.32 44.72 -21.75
C ALA A 854 -6.58 43.50 -21.17
N THR A 855 -7.18 42.79 -20.22
CA THR A 855 -6.67 41.50 -19.70
C THR A 855 -6.51 40.48 -20.83
N LEU A 856 -7.53 40.33 -21.68
CA LEU A 856 -7.49 39.40 -22.82
C LEU A 856 -6.45 39.81 -23.87
N ARG A 857 -6.28 41.10 -24.16
CA ARG A 857 -5.21 41.58 -25.05
C ARG A 857 -3.81 41.26 -24.51
N LYS A 858 -3.57 41.50 -23.21
CA LYS A 858 -2.28 41.24 -22.56
C LYS A 858 -1.95 39.75 -22.47
N LEU A 859 -2.92 38.90 -22.12
CA LEU A 859 -2.72 37.45 -22.10
C LEU A 859 -2.53 36.85 -23.51
N ASN A 860 -3.23 37.38 -24.53
CA ASN A 860 -2.96 37.01 -25.91
C ASN A 860 -1.56 37.47 -26.38
N SER A 861 -1.06 38.63 -25.92
CA SER A 861 0.30 39.07 -26.29
C SER A 861 1.36 38.10 -25.77
N TYR A 862 1.27 37.65 -24.51
CA TYR A 862 2.14 36.61 -23.96
C TYR A 862 2.13 35.30 -24.79
N ILE A 863 0.96 34.87 -25.29
CA ILE A 863 0.85 33.69 -26.17
C ILE A 863 1.58 33.94 -27.51
N GLN A 864 1.42 35.11 -28.11
CA GLN A 864 2.08 35.43 -29.39
C GLN A 864 3.60 35.62 -29.24
N GLU A 865 4.03 36.28 -28.17
CA GLU A 865 5.45 36.53 -27.84
C GLU A 865 6.21 35.23 -27.56
N ASN A 866 5.63 34.32 -26.78
CA ASN A 866 6.26 33.05 -26.42
C ASN A 866 6.00 31.93 -27.44
N GLY A 867 4.98 32.03 -28.30
CA GLY A 867 4.35 30.87 -28.95
C GLY A 867 5.24 29.92 -29.76
N LYS A 868 6.39 30.39 -30.26
CA LYS A 868 7.37 29.58 -31.01
C LYS A 868 8.72 29.42 -30.30
N THR A 869 8.84 29.87 -29.05
CA THR A 869 10.06 29.69 -28.26
C THR A 869 10.16 28.27 -27.73
N SER A 870 11.38 27.80 -27.48
CA SER A 870 11.62 26.60 -26.69
C SER A 870 11.19 26.86 -25.25
N TRP A 871 10.26 26.05 -24.73
CA TRP A 871 9.81 26.18 -23.35
C TRP A 871 10.74 25.43 -22.40
N ASN A 872 10.98 24.15 -22.62
CA ASN A 872 11.95 23.39 -21.83
C ASN A 872 12.47 22.18 -22.62
N THR A 873 13.44 21.45 -22.07
CA THR A 873 13.91 20.17 -22.61
C THR A 873 13.28 18.99 -21.88
N LYS A 874 12.97 17.93 -22.62
CA LYS A 874 12.60 16.62 -22.08
C LYS A 874 13.72 16.04 -21.21
N ILE A 875 13.37 15.38 -20.12
CA ILE A 875 14.35 14.81 -19.18
C ILE A 875 15.01 13.54 -19.75
N SER A 876 14.24 12.70 -20.46
CA SER A 876 14.71 11.41 -20.98
C SER A 876 15.79 11.54 -22.05
N ASN A 877 15.70 12.54 -22.93
CA ASN A 877 16.58 12.69 -24.11
C ASN A 877 17.10 14.12 -24.38
N GLY A 878 16.77 15.12 -23.56
CA GLY A 878 17.21 16.51 -23.75
C GLY A 878 16.54 17.26 -24.92
N GLN A 879 15.55 16.65 -25.60
CA GLN A 879 14.87 17.27 -26.74
C GLN A 879 14.00 18.46 -26.29
N ALA A 880 14.15 19.61 -26.96
CA ALA A 880 13.32 20.78 -26.71
C ALA A 880 11.84 20.55 -27.09
N PHE A 881 10.93 21.10 -26.29
CA PHE A 881 9.51 21.28 -26.62
C PHE A 881 9.11 22.76 -26.53
N SER A 882 8.11 23.18 -27.31
CA SER A 882 7.74 24.58 -27.49
C SER A 882 6.76 25.11 -26.43
N TYR A 883 6.53 26.43 -26.41
CA TYR A 883 5.44 27.03 -25.64
C TYR A 883 4.06 26.48 -26.02
N GLN A 884 3.81 26.25 -27.30
CA GLN A 884 2.54 25.71 -27.79
C GLN A 884 2.28 24.29 -27.25
N ASP A 885 3.33 23.47 -27.15
CA ASP A 885 3.27 22.16 -26.52
C ASP A 885 3.06 22.29 -25.00
N ALA A 886 3.74 23.24 -24.35
CA ALA A 886 3.65 23.49 -22.91
C ALA A 886 2.23 23.86 -22.45
N LEU A 887 1.43 24.57 -23.27
CA LEU A 887 0.00 24.82 -22.98
C LEU A 887 -0.80 23.51 -22.91
N TRP A 888 -0.54 22.55 -23.81
CA TRP A 888 -1.20 21.25 -23.80
C TRP A 888 -0.70 20.36 -22.66
N ILE A 889 0.60 20.34 -22.40
CA ILE A 889 1.19 19.63 -21.26
C ILE A 889 0.63 20.17 -19.93
N ALA A 890 0.38 21.48 -19.82
CA ALA A 890 -0.28 22.08 -18.65
C ALA A 890 -1.75 21.62 -18.52
N PHE A 891 -2.55 21.69 -19.60
CA PHE A 891 -3.92 21.15 -19.60
C PHE A 891 -3.96 19.67 -19.19
N LEU A 892 -3.10 18.83 -19.77
CA LEU A 892 -3.03 17.40 -19.47
C LEU A 892 -2.61 17.14 -18.00
N ASN A 893 -1.63 17.88 -17.47
CA ASN A 893 -1.25 17.76 -16.06
C ASN A 893 -2.41 18.14 -15.12
N PHE A 894 -3.15 19.22 -15.40
CA PHE A 894 -4.32 19.56 -14.60
C PHE A 894 -5.44 18.53 -14.75
N PHE A 895 -5.69 18.00 -15.95
CA PHE A 895 -6.63 16.90 -16.16
C PHE A 895 -6.24 15.66 -15.38
N LYS A 896 -4.93 15.32 -15.30
CA LYS A 896 -4.43 14.23 -14.44
C LYS A 896 -4.79 14.47 -12.97
N GLN A 897 -4.45 15.65 -12.45
CA GLN A 897 -4.61 16.00 -11.04
C GLN A 897 -6.08 16.06 -10.61
N ALA A 898 -7.00 16.57 -11.45
CA ALA A 898 -8.42 16.64 -11.08
C ALA A 898 -9.19 15.32 -11.18
N ASN A 899 -8.65 14.30 -11.88
CA ASN A 899 -9.37 13.08 -12.20
C ASN A 899 -8.76 11.81 -11.64
N PHE A 900 -7.44 11.74 -11.51
CA PHE A 900 -6.72 10.52 -11.14
C PHE A 900 -5.81 10.67 -9.90
N ALA A 901 -5.68 11.86 -9.31
CA ALA A 901 -5.02 12.06 -8.01
C ALA A 901 -6.03 11.91 -6.85
N ASN A 902 -6.75 10.79 -6.82
CA ASN A 902 -7.77 10.45 -5.83
C ASN A 902 -7.91 8.92 -5.72
N ASN A 903 -8.69 8.46 -4.74
CA ASN A 903 -8.86 7.02 -4.48
C ASN A 903 -9.80 6.31 -5.47
N ASP A 904 -10.43 7.02 -6.40
CA ASP A 904 -11.43 6.44 -7.32
C ASP A 904 -10.77 5.69 -8.48
N PHE A 905 -9.49 5.94 -8.75
CA PHE A 905 -8.73 5.36 -9.86
C PHE A 905 -7.31 4.99 -9.46
N THR A 906 -6.84 3.83 -9.90
CA THR A 906 -5.42 3.45 -9.86
C THR A 906 -4.83 3.67 -11.25
N LEU A 907 -3.90 4.61 -11.38
CA LEU A 907 -3.37 5.04 -12.68
C LEU A 907 -2.16 4.20 -13.13
N GLU A 908 -2.22 3.68 -14.36
CA GLU A 908 -1.13 2.93 -14.98
C GLU A 908 -0.09 3.91 -15.54
N GLU A 909 0.88 4.34 -14.73
CA GLU A 909 1.89 5.34 -15.12
C GLU A 909 2.71 4.91 -16.36
N ASN A 910 3.03 3.62 -16.49
CA ASN A 910 3.72 3.05 -17.65
C ASN A 910 2.87 3.01 -18.94
N GLN A 911 1.56 3.26 -18.83
CA GLN A 911 0.61 3.36 -19.95
C GLN A 911 0.03 4.78 -20.09
N THR A 912 0.44 5.73 -19.23
CA THR A 912 -0.05 7.11 -19.21
C THR A 912 0.99 8.05 -19.83
N LEU A 913 1.10 7.97 -21.17
CA LEU A 913 2.19 8.56 -21.94
C LEU A 913 1.73 9.15 -23.30
N PHE A 914 2.61 9.94 -23.91
CA PHE A 914 2.47 10.39 -25.29
C PHE A 914 2.73 9.23 -26.26
N THR A 915 1.65 8.56 -26.69
CA THR A 915 1.70 7.51 -27.74
C THR A 915 2.12 8.07 -29.09
N LYS A 916 1.84 9.36 -29.35
CA LYS A 916 2.55 10.17 -30.35
C LYS A 916 3.10 11.43 -29.68
N PRO A 917 4.42 11.54 -29.45
CA PRO A 917 5.09 12.78 -29.08
C PRO A 917 4.78 13.95 -30.03
N PHE A 918 4.89 15.18 -29.54
CA PHE A 918 4.70 16.40 -30.34
C PHE A 918 5.58 16.38 -31.61
N ASP A 919 4.94 16.49 -32.78
CA ASP A 919 5.63 16.71 -34.06
C ASP A 919 5.93 18.19 -34.32
N THR A 920 6.59 18.50 -35.44
CA THR A 920 7.01 19.86 -35.81
C THR A 920 5.84 20.84 -36.07
N ASN A 921 4.59 20.37 -36.05
CA ASN A 921 3.38 21.19 -36.09
C ASN A 921 2.66 21.25 -34.74
N GLY A 922 3.24 20.71 -33.66
CA GLY A 922 2.60 20.59 -32.34
C GLY A 922 1.49 19.54 -32.30
N SER A 923 1.48 18.58 -33.24
CA SER A 923 0.48 17.50 -33.27
C SER A 923 0.92 16.35 -32.36
N PHE A 924 0.04 15.85 -31.50
CA PHE A 924 0.34 14.83 -30.50
C PHE A 924 -0.80 13.83 -30.31
N SER A 925 -0.52 12.72 -29.62
CA SER A 925 -1.50 11.82 -29.02
C SER A 925 -1.03 11.47 -27.61
N PHE A 926 -1.85 11.75 -26.61
CA PHE A 926 -1.60 11.43 -25.20
C PHE A 926 -2.67 10.48 -24.66
N GLN A 927 -2.23 9.45 -23.96
CA GLN A 927 -3.09 8.45 -23.32
C GLN A 927 -3.08 8.62 -21.80
N PHE A 928 -4.25 8.62 -21.18
CA PHE A 928 -4.44 8.22 -19.79
C PHE A 928 -4.93 6.78 -19.77
N SER A 929 -4.37 5.95 -18.89
CA SER A 929 -4.85 4.59 -18.63
C SER A 929 -4.94 4.36 -17.13
N ALA A 930 -6.10 3.94 -16.64
CA ALA A 930 -6.35 3.78 -15.22
C ALA A 930 -7.43 2.71 -14.96
N ILE A 931 -7.30 2.00 -13.85
CA ILE A 931 -8.30 1.05 -13.34
C ILE A 931 -9.24 1.82 -12.40
N ALA A 932 -10.55 1.69 -12.59
CA ALA A 932 -11.54 2.26 -11.68
C ALA A 932 -11.59 1.44 -10.38
N ASN A 933 -11.31 2.06 -9.24
CA ASN A 933 -11.32 1.38 -7.95
C ASN A 933 -12.75 1.16 -7.43
N GLN A 934 -13.69 2.03 -7.82
CA GLN A 934 -15.11 1.94 -7.49
C GLN A 934 -16.00 2.38 -8.66
N ALA A 935 -17.27 1.97 -8.64
CA ALA A 935 -18.21 2.27 -9.71
C ALA A 935 -18.47 3.78 -9.84
N LYS A 936 -18.25 4.35 -11.03
CA LYS A 936 -18.23 5.81 -11.25
C LYS A 936 -18.70 6.19 -12.66
N ALA A 937 -19.51 7.26 -12.77
CA ALA A 937 -19.95 7.77 -14.07
C ALA A 937 -18.83 8.55 -14.77
N ILE A 938 -18.60 8.33 -16.07
CA ILE A 938 -17.55 9.05 -16.82
C ILE A 938 -17.92 10.54 -16.98
N GLY A 939 -19.22 10.87 -17.01
CA GLY A 939 -19.71 12.26 -16.89
C GLY A 939 -19.37 12.97 -15.57
N SER A 940 -18.84 12.26 -14.55
CA SER A 940 -18.33 12.88 -13.32
C SER A 940 -16.85 13.31 -13.39
N LEU A 941 -16.18 13.09 -14.54
CA LEU A 941 -14.82 13.58 -14.75
C LEU A 941 -14.78 15.11 -14.91
N ASN A 942 -13.77 15.71 -14.29
CA ASN A 942 -13.52 17.14 -14.29
C ASN A 942 -12.82 17.57 -15.58
N TYR A 943 -13.52 18.35 -16.40
CA TYR A 943 -13.05 18.82 -17.72
C TYR A 943 -12.82 20.35 -17.81
N PHE A 944 -12.96 21.06 -16.70
CA PHE A 944 -12.69 22.50 -16.49
C PHE A 944 -13.51 23.52 -17.28
N GLY A 945 -14.22 23.16 -18.35
CA GLY A 945 -15.04 24.04 -19.18
C GLY A 945 -14.63 24.01 -20.66
N GLY A 946 -15.22 24.90 -21.46
CA GLY A 946 -15.02 24.93 -22.92
C GLY A 946 -15.95 23.97 -23.65
N SER A 947 -16.54 24.43 -24.75
CA SER A 947 -17.70 23.78 -25.37
C SER A 947 -17.39 22.44 -26.04
N PHE A 948 -16.13 22.15 -26.40
CA PHE A 948 -15.74 20.78 -26.79
C PHE A 948 -16.00 19.78 -25.66
N PHE A 949 -15.59 20.13 -24.43
CA PHE A 949 -15.72 19.24 -23.28
C PHE A 949 -17.11 19.25 -22.65
N GLU A 950 -17.84 20.37 -22.73
CA GLU A 950 -19.28 20.39 -22.41
C GLU A 950 -20.06 19.42 -23.31
N VAL A 951 -19.76 19.39 -24.62
CA VAL A 951 -20.34 18.39 -25.54
C VAL A 951 -19.90 16.97 -25.19
N ALA A 952 -18.61 16.77 -24.91
CA ALA A 952 -18.07 15.44 -24.59
C ALA A 952 -18.67 14.82 -23.31
N PHE A 953 -18.72 15.58 -22.21
CA PHE A 953 -19.01 15.05 -20.87
C PHE A 953 -20.40 15.39 -20.32
N LEU A 954 -21.13 16.38 -20.88
CA LEU A 954 -22.51 16.68 -20.46
C LEU A 954 -23.57 16.24 -21.48
N SER A 955 -23.36 16.48 -22.78
CA SER A 955 -24.40 16.29 -23.80
C SER A 955 -24.28 15.00 -24.62
N SER A 956 -23.54 14.01 -24.12
CA SER A 956 -23.28 12.76 -24.84
C SER A 956 -23.64 11.51 -24.02
N HIS A 957 -23.70 10.37 -24.70
CA HIS A 957 -23.78 9.02 -24.10
C HIS A 957 -22.76 8.79 -22.96
N LEU A 958 -21.57 9.42 -23.05
CA LEU A 958 -20.51 9.31 -22.05
C LEU A 958 -20.92 9.89 -20.68
N ALA A 959 -21.82 10.88 -20.66
CA ALA A 959 -22.30 11.51 -19.43
C ALA A 959 -22.96 10.48 -18.49
N SER A 960 -23.75 9.57 -19.09
CA SER A 960 -24.47 8.49 -18.42
C SER A 960 -23.66 7.19 -18.24
N TYR A 961 -22.54 7.02 -18.95
CA TYR A 961 -21.77 5.77 -18.92
C TYR A 961 -21.17 5.54 -17.52
N LYS A 962 -21.44 4.37 -16.92
CA LYS A 962 -20.93 3.98 -15.60
C LYS A 962 -19.84 2.92 -15.74
N LEU A 963 -18.65 3.26 -15.29
CA LEU A 963 -17.60 2.31 -14.97
C LEU A 963 -18.02 1.49 -13.74
N GLN A 964 -17.64 0.23 -13.70
CA GLN A 964 -17.66 -0.63 -12.51
C GLN A 964 -16.30 -0.57 -11.79
N SER A 965 -16.20 -1.19 -10.61
CA SER A 965 -14.87 -1.47 -10.04
C SER A 965 -14.12 -2.46 -10.94
N GLN A 966 -12.81 -2.29 -11.05
CA GLN A 966 -11.88 -2.99 -11.94
C GLN A 966 -12.05 -2.70 -13.46
N ASP A 967 -12.96 -1.82 -13.88
CA ASP A 967 -13.00 -1.38 -15.29
C ASP A 967 -11.75 -0.57 -15.65
N ARG A 968 -11.08 -0.96 -16.72
CA ARG A 968 -9.93 -0.24 -17.28
C ARG A 968 -10.40 0.92 -18.16
N LEU A 969 -10.39 2.13 -17.62
CA LEU A 969 -10.65 3.37 -18.34
C LEU A 969 -9.38 3.82 -19.08
N LYS A 970 -9.48 3.95 -20.41
CA LYS A 970 -8.43 4.51 -21.27
C LYS A 970 -8.99 5.72 -22.03
N ILE A 971 -8.39 6.90 -21.82
CA ILE A 971 -8.77 8.15 -22.47
C ILE A 971 -7.61 8.60 -23.36
N ILE A 972 -7.87 8.82 -24.65
CA ILE A 972 -6.88 9.34 -25.60
C ILE A 972 -7.28 10.75 -26.03
N PHE A 973 -6.36 11.70 -25.83
CA PHE A 973 -6.43 13.06 -26.34
C PHE A 973 -5.44 13.23 -27.49
N SER A 974 -5.93 13.49 -28.69
CA SER A 974 -5.12 13.70 -29.89
C SER A 974 -5.35 15.08 -30.49
N LEU A 975 -4.29 15.70 -31.00
CA LEU A 975 -4.34 16.91 -31.80
C LEU A 975 -3.63 16.68 -33.13
N ASN A 976 -4.31 16.95 -34.25
CA ASN A 976 -3.73 16.94 -35.58
C ASN A 976 -3.72 18.36 -36.18
N ASN A 977 -2.51 18.89 -36.37
CA ASN A 977 -2.27 20.23 -36.90
C ASN A 977 -1.73 20.24 -38.35
N GLN A 978 -1.76 19.10 -39.05
CA GLN A 978 -1.17 18.97 -40.40
C GLN A 978 -2.15 19.27 -41.56
N GLY A 979 -3.44 19.48 -41.27
CA GLY A 979 -4.46 19.84 -42.26
C GLY A 979 -4.81 21.33 -42.29
N ASP A 980 -5.89 21.66 -43.00
CA ASP A 980 -6.51 23.00 -42.94
C ASP A 980 -7.20 23.25 -41.60
N SER A 981 -7.37 24.53 -41.24
CA SER A 981 -8.19 24.92 -40.09
C SER A 981 -9.67 24.96 -40.44
N TRP A 982 -10.52 24.64 -39.47
CA TRP A 982 -11.96 24.91 -39.52
C TRP A 982 -12.29 26.40 -39.72
N LYS A 983 -11.38 27.32 -39.34
CA LYS A 983 -11.57 28.76 -39.49
C LYS A 983 -10.76 29.31 -40.68
N GLN A 984 -11.48 29.78 -41.70
CA GLN A 984 -10.88 30.42 -42.88
C GLN A 984 -9.90 31.56 -42.48
N GLY A 985 -8.73 31.57 -43.10
CA GLY A 985 -7.65 32.54 -42.82
C GLY A 985 -6.68 32.13 -41.70
N TYR A 986 -6.92 31.00 -41.01
CA TYR A 986 -6.03 30.45 -39.99
C TYR A 986 -5.40 29.13 -40.46
N LYS A 987 -4.21 28.82 -39.95
CA LYS A 987 -3.58 27.49 -40.12
C LYS A 987 -3.98 26.58 -38.95
N ALA A 988 -4.03 25.27 -39.15
CA ALA A 988 -4.33 24.34 -38.07
C ALA A 988 -3.34 24.45 -36.89
N ASN A 989 -2.04 24.63 -37.18
CA ASN A 989 -1.00 24.88 -36.17
C ASN A 989 -0.97 26.32 -35.60
N ALA A 990 -1.95 27.20 -35.91
CA ALA A 990 -1.96 28.56 -35.40
C ALA A 990 -2.12 28.60 -33.86
N LEU A 991 -1.47 29.58 -33.23
CA LEU A 991 -1.52 29.78 -31.78
C LEU A 991 -2.97 30.05 -31.32
N PRO A 992 -3.36 29.53 -30.15
CA PRO A 992 -4.72 29.69 -29.65
C PRO A 992 -5.03 31.16 -29.33
N VAL A 993 -6.30 31.56 -29.55
CA VAL A 993 -6.76 32.93 -29.29
C VAL A 993 -7.81 32.90 -28.18
N LEU A 994 -7.52 33.60 -27.08
CA LEU A 994 -8.40 33.69 -25.91
C LEU A 994 -9.69 34.44 -26.28
N ILE A 995 -10.83 33.96 -25.78
CA ILE A 995 -12.16 34.56 -25.96
C ILE A 995 -12.70 35.14 -24.65
N ASN A 996 -13.65 36.07 -24.74
CA ASN A 996 -14.35 36.61 -23.56
C ASN A 996 -15.43 35.64 -23.05
N ASN A 997 -15.00 34.50 -22.52
CA ASN A 997 -15.84 33.52 -21.84
C ASN A 997 -14.98 32.77 -20.81
N SER A 998 -15.49 32.59 -19.59
CA SER A 998 -14.85 31.76 -18.56
C SER A 998 -15.83 30.81 -17.87
N ASN A 999 -16.82 30.31 -18.62
CA ASN A 999 -17.60 29.14 -18.19
C ASN A 999 -16.66 27.94 -17.97
N GLY A 1000 -16.62 27.48 -16.72
CA GLY A 1000 -15.69 26.46 -16.28
C GLY A 1000 -15.67 26.29 -14.77
N ASN A 1001 -14.82 25.40 -14.27
CA ASN A 1001 -14.71 25.12 -12.83
C ASN A 1001 -13.31 24.61 -12.45
N LEU A 1002 -12.53 25.43 -11.73
CA LEU A 1002 -11.23 25.05 -11.17
C LEU A 1002 -11.30 24.55 -9.71
N THR A 1003 -12.50 24.41 -9.13
CA THR A 1003 -12.67 23.90 -7.76
C THR A 1003 -11.98 22.56 -7.50
N PRO A 1004 -11.96 21.57 -8.42
CA PRO A 1004 -11.21 20.33 -8.26
C PRO A 1004 -9.69 20.51 -8.08
N LEU A 1005 -9.12 21.62 -8.55
CA LEU A 1005 -7.67 21.88 -8.52
C LEU A 1005 -7.23 22.74 -7.33
N ARG A 1006 -8.14 23.21 -6.45
CA ARG A 1006 -7.79 24.15 -5.37
C ARG A 1006 -6.72 23.62 -4.40
N PHE A 1007 -6.58 22.30 -4.27
CA PHE A 1007 -5.52 21.68 -3.45
C PHE A 1007 -4.10 21.99 -3.94
N LEU A 1008 -3.94 22.41 -5.21
CA LEU A 1008 -2.68 22.87 -5.80
C LEU A 1008 -2.34 24.35 -5.46
N GLY A 1009 -3.20 25.05 -4.71
CA GLY A 1009 -3.00 26.47 -4.36
C GLY A 1009 -3.59 27.46 -5.36
N PHE A 1010 -4.52 27.04 -6.22
CA PHE A 1010 -5.25 27.95 -7.11
C PHE A 1010 -6.25 28.84 -6.34
N ASN A 1011 -6.02 30.15 -6.37
CA ASN A 1011 -7.02 31.16 -5.95
C ASN A 1011 -8.10 31.42 -7.02
N GLY A 1012 -7.78 31.17 -8.30
CA GLY A 1012 -8.70 31.31 -9.42
C GLY A 1012 -9.87 30.31 -9.36
N LYS A 1013 -11.03 30.73 -9.87
CA LYS A 1013 -12.26 29.92 -9.89
C LYS A 1013 -12.54 29.33 -11.28
N TYR A 1014 -12.06 29.99 -12.32
CA TYR A 1014 -12.36 29.71 -13.73
C TYR A 1014 -11.07 29.71 -14.58
N PRO A 1015 -10.93 28.83 -15.58
CA PRO A 1015 -9.88 28.95 -16.59
C PRO A 1015 -10.20 30.11 -17.55
N PHE A 1016 -9.24 30.47 -18.41
CA PHE A 1016 -9.54 31.18 -19.64
C PHE A 1016 -9.94 30.18 -20.72
N LEU A 1017 -10.83 30.58 -21.63
CA LEU A 1017 -11.19 29.77 -22.80
C LEU A 1017 -10.55 30.34 -24.06
N ALA A 1018 -10.23 29.47 -25.03
CA ALA A 1018 -9.61 29.86 -26.29
C ALA A 1018 -10.17 29.05 -27.47
N ASN A 1019 -10.11 29.63 -28.66
CA ASN A 1019 -10.22 28.88 -29.91
C ASN A 1019 -8.89 28.18 -30.22
N ILE A 1020 -8.93 26.88 -30.50
CA ILE A 1020 -7.83 26.14 -31.15
C ILE A 1020 -8.15 25.96 -32.63
N TYR A 1021 -7.14 25.74 -33.48
CA TYR A 1021 -7.33 25.77 -34.94
C TYR A 1021 -7.16 24.43 -35.67
N GLY A 1022 -6.51 23.44 -35.06
CA GLY A 1022 -6.38 22.08 -35.59
C GLY A 1022 -7.51 21.16 -35.19
N ASN A 1023 -7.47 19.92 -35.68
CA ASN A 1023 -8.47 18.90 -35.35
C ASN A 1023 -8.07 18.19 -34.05
N PHE A 1024 -8.81 18.43 -32.97
CA PHE A 1024 -8.63 17.75 -31.69
C PHE A 1024 -9.65 16.61 -31.56
N THR A 1025 -9.19 15.42 -31.22
CA THR A 1025 -10.03 14.24 -31.02
C THR A 1025 -9.87 13.71 -29.60
N LEU A 1026 -11.01 13.49 -28.94
CA LEU A 1026 -11.13 12.72 -27.71
C LEU A 1026 -11.68 11.34 -28.06
N GLN A 1027 -11.00 10.27 -27.64
CA GLN A 1027 -11.52 8.91 -27.63
C GLN A 1027 -11.56 8.38 -26.21
N VAL A 1028 -12.63 7.65 -25.86
CA VAL A 1028 -12.72 6.95 -24.58
C VAL A 1028 -12.98 5.48 -24.83
N PHE A 1029 -12.20 4.65 -24.14
CA PHE A 1029 -12.27 3.20 -24.16
C PHE A 1029 -12.50 2.70 -22.73
N VAL A 1030 -13.25 1.61 -22.61
CA VAL A 1030 -13.44 0.87 -21.35
C VAL A 1030 -13.19 -0.60 -21.63
N ASN A 1031 -12.32 -1.23 -20.84
CA ASN A 1031 -11.84 -2.60 -21.07
C ASN A 1031 -11.38 -2.78 -22.53
N ASP A 1032 -10.54 -1.83 -22.96
CA ASP A 1032 -9.99 -1.67 -24.31
C ASP A 1032 -10.99 -1.52 -25.49
N SER A 1033 -12.30 -1.57 -25.23
CA SER A 1033 -13.37 -1.32 -26.21
C SER A 1033 -13.68 0.18 -26.34
N LYS A 1034 -13.71 0.74 -27.56
CA LYS A 1034 -13.99 2.17 -27.78
C LYS A 1034 -15.48 2.48 -27.59
N ILE A 1035 -15.82 3.20 -26.52
CA ILE A 1035 -17.20 3.57 -26.17
C ILE A 1035 -17.61 4.98 -26.62
N TYR A 1036 -16.64 5.85 -26.93
CA TYR A 1036 -16.91 7.22 -27.35
C TYR A 1036 -15.78 7.80 -28.21
N GLU A 1037 -16.16 8.68 -29.14
CA GLU A 1037 -15.25 9.51 -29.92
C GLU A 1037 -15.92 10.86 -30.23
N LEU A 1038 -15.15 11.94 -30.10
CA LEU A 1038 -15.55 13.29 -30.50
C LEU A 1038 -14.36 14.00 -31.16
N SER A 1039 -14.56 14.56 -32.34
CA SER A 1039 -13.60 15.43 -33.04
C SER A 1039 -14.11 16.87 -33.06
N SER A 1040 -13.20 17.84 -32.87
CA SER A 1040 -13.52 19.27 -32.91
C SER A 1040 -14.05 19.72 -34.27
N ASN A 1041 -13.80 18.98 -35.34
CA ASN A 1041 -14.25 19.31 -36.68
C ASN A 1041 -15.65 18.73 -37.00
N GLN A 1042 -16.28 17.99 -36.08
CA GLN A 1042 -17.62 17.42 -36.27
C GLN A 1042 -18.75 18.43 -36.03
N ALA A 1043 -18.50 19.53 -35.31
CA ALA A 1043 -19.51 20.57 -35.06
C ALA A 1043 -18.90 21.95 -34.83
N ASN A 1044 -19.53 23.00 -35.40
CA ASN A 1044 -19.05 24.39 -35.32
C ASN A 1044 -18.93 24.95 -33.88
N ASN A 1045 -19.47 24.26 -32.88
CA ASN A 1045 -19.40 24.63 -31.47
C ASN A 1045 -18.35 23.84 -30.67
N THR A 1046 -17.57 22.93 -31.25
CA THR A 1046 -16.58 22.11 -30.52
C THR A 1046 -15.13 22.58 -30.70
N HIS A 1047 -14.92 23.89 -30.97
CA HIS A 1047 -13.59 24.48 -31.16
C HIS A 1047 -13.02 25.24 -29.93
N VAL A 1048 -13.77 25.34 -28.83
CA VAL A 1048 -13.39 26.13 -27.64
C VAL A 1048 -12.90 25.24 -26.51
N PHE A 1049 -11.70 25.53 -26.01
CA PHE A 1049 -10.96 24.74 -25.01
C PHE A 1049 -10.49 25.60 -23.83
N PRO A 1050 -10.34 25.02 -22.62
CA PRO A 1050 -9.74 25.70 -21.48
C PRO A 1050 -8.22 25.77 -21.61
N ILE A 1051 -7.64 26.96 -21.46
CA ILE A 1051 -6.20 27.21 -21.54
C ILE A 1051 -5.71 27.93 -20.28
N PHE A 1052 -4.56 27.46 -19.80
CA PHE A 1052 -3.82 28.02 -18.68
C PHE A 1052 -2.62 28.75 -19.24
N VAL A 1053 -2.73 30.07 -19.40
CA VAL A 1053 -1.67 30.89 -20.01
C VAL A 1053 -0.46 30.87 -19.08
N LEU A 1054 0.69 30.47 -19.62
CA LEU A 1054 1.97 30.45 -18.92
C LEU A 1054 2.77 31.71 -19.31
N ASN A 1055 3.54 32.28 -18.40
CA ASN A 1055 4.53 33.31 -18.73
C ASN A 1055 5.80 33.13 -17.89
N LYS A 1056 6.98 33.22 -18.53
CA LYS A 1056 8.26 33.27 -17.83
C LYS A 1056 8.67 34.71 -17.57
N ASN A 1057 8.79 35.06 -16.30
CA ASN A 1057 9.50 36.25 -15.85
C ASN A 1057 10.83 35.81 -15.24
N GLN A 1058 11.91 36.55 -15.48
CA GLN A 1058 13.19 36.34 -14.79
C GLN A 1058 13.73 37.68 -14.32
N THR A 1059 14.21 37.75 -13.08
CA THR A 1059 14.76 38.97 -12.47
C THR A 1059 15.86 38.58 -11.50
N ASP A 1060 17.03 39.20 -11.63
CA ASP A 1060 18.21 38.96 -10.79
C ASP A 1060 18.56 37.47 -10.61
N GLY A 1061 18.47 36.72 -11.72
CA GLY A 1061 18.70 35.27 -11.77
C GLY A 1061 17.54 34.40 -11.30
N GLN A 1062 16.57 34.94 -10.56
CA GLN A 1062 15.39 34.19 -10.11
C GLN A 1062 14.33 34.12 -11.22
N GLY A 1063 13.94 32.91 -11.61
CA GLY A 1063 12.82 32.68 -12.50
C GLY A 1063 11.48 32.62 -11.78
N VAL A 1064 10.41 33.02 -12.45
CA VAL A 1064 9.01 32.81 -12.06
C VAL A 1064 8.22 32.37 -13.30
N ILE A 1065 7.51 31.25 -13.22
CA ILE A 1065 6.44 30.88 -14.14
C ILE A 1065 5.13 31.31 -13.52
N ASP A 1066 4.55 32.37 -14.09
CA ASP A 1066 3.19 32.80 -13.77
C ASP A 1066 2.20 31.93 -14.55
N VAL A 1067 1.25 31.32 -13.85
CA VAL A 1067 0.14 30.54 -14.41
C VAL A 1067 -1.15 31.31 -14.19
N TYR A 1068 -1.75 31.81 -15.27
CA TYR A 1068 -2.90 32.71 -15.19
C TYR A 1068 -4.24 31.97 -15.15
N THR A 1069 -5.11 32.41 -14.25
CA THR A 1069 -6.51 31.98 -14.10
C THR A 1069 -7.42 33.18 -13.84
N SER A 1070 -8.74 32.98 -13.80
CA SER A 1070 -9.71 34.05 -13.49
C SER A 1070 -10.44 33.81 -12.16
N GLY A 1071 -10.48 34.83 -11.30
CA GLY A 1071 -11.34 34.89 -10.13
C GLY A 1071 -12.83 35.17 -10.43
N THR A 1072 -13.17 35.58 -11.67
CA THR A 1072 -14.51 36.03 -12.07
C THR A 1072 -15.05 35.30 -13.31
N ARG A 1073 -16.36 35.06 -13.33
CA ARG A 1073 -17.08 34.51 -14.48
C ARG A 1073 -17.39 35.63 -15.50
N SER A 1074 -16.78 35.58 -16.68
CA SER A 1074 -17.28 36.31 -17.85
C SER A 1074 -18.48 35.56 -18.41
N ALA A 1075 -19.65 36.19 -18.37
CA ALA A 1075 -20.81 35.72 -19.11
C ALA A 1075 -20.65 36.03 -20.61
N ILE A 1076 -21.33 35.24 -21.45
CA ILE A 1076 -21.47 35.53 -22.88
C ILE A 1076 -22.36 36.76 -23.04
N GLY A 1077 -21.97 37.68 -23.94
CA GLY A 1077 -22.84 38.66 -24.57
C GLY A 1077 -23.02 38.30 -26.04
#